data_AF-A0A8H3EWK7-F1
#
_entry.id   AF-A0A8H3EWK7-F1
#
_cell.length_a   1.000
_cell.length_b   1.000
_cell.length_c   1.000
_cell.angle_alpha   90.00
_cell.angle_beta   90.00
_cell.angle_gamma   90.00
#
_symmetry.space_group_name_H-M   'P 1'
#
loop_
_entity.id
_entity.type
_entity.pdbx_description
1 polymer ?
#
loop_
_entity_poly.entity_id
_entity_poly.type
_entity_poly.pdbx_seq_one_letter_code
_entity_poly.pdbx_strand_id
1 'polypeptide(L)'
;MSWLGRIFTGDEELGKKNDDHRPLTNNASPSSWSARKTSPAFRKRRVIYGICALLFIYVFVKNIPDDLGPSARDLNPRINLRGKLPEGKADPPATKPKRPPAPSEAEEHYHDGPIKFYKLASSLHSVARLGGQHGINKNVLFAASSLKSASEIIPLACEMARWERNDVHFAILGRDDMEIQEIRNLNGAVDDCNVHWHDARPDYSRWSSEFRMEISVEASMEHIQTFVHPQVIIIDDPSREDTFFVRTLRSKAMDIGKSIIELPLDATENMMWITRLDSGSLAAWSTIYIDLLIQAPSGSSGSLVRLLKSIENADYLGTRRPHLTIELPAEMDAATGRYLENFVWPPVDSSGALHASQVSLRHRIPRRTLTEYEASARLVESFYPVRTKDSHVLILSPQIELSPLYYHYLIYHLLEYKYSAHGKETKNSPHLIGISLELPTHLLNDSGPLVPPLMETPPSNRKGVAVGEATPFLWEAPNGNAALYFGDKWMEFHSFLTARLSKPPTTRTKLISKKHPSWLEFLLELMRARRYSLLYPIVSIDDQAIATVHNELYQVPEEFPREPSAPAPVPELNPEEPLSLVYERKERPPPNTEHSLSSSTLLSILPNSGDLPEILQLPLLAFDGSSLTQKQANDDAWTFTEAYRRDIGGCKAEAEVTKREPNSALDLFCHLDQVYDPMTNQAYDPKNMHHRGSAQRKRPEDEDLIPAEQEESAQREASAHLARQAGKDTASLPKDKGDKGKERQNESQTQLDRQKKQTEHAEEKVADDQGAKKATEPKKQEPIKAEKPKTEAAVEKGPGW
;
A
#
# COMPACT_ATOMS: atom_id res chain seq x y z
N MET A 1 21.83 -44.33 -39.61
CA MET A 1 23.17 -43.73 -39.45
C MET A 1 23.07 -42.73 -38.31
N SER A 2 23.26 -43.18 -37.07
CA SER A 2 24.50 -43.02 -36.26
C SER A 2 24.63 -41.60 -35.70
N TRP A 3 24.71 -41.32 -34.40
CA TRP A 3 24.62 -42.10 -33.16
C TRP A 3 24.48 -41.08 -31.99
N LEU A 4 24.00 -41.54 -30.83
CA LEU A 4 23.71 -40.82 -29.58
C LEU A 4 24.94 -40.55 -28.70
N GLY A 5 24.76 -39.70 -27.66
CA GLY A 5 25.44 -39.82 -26.34
C GLY A 5 25.62 -38.48 -25.61
N ARG A 6 24.65 -37.97 -24.83
CA ARG A 6 24.53 -38.07 -23.34
C ARG A 6 25.84 -38.24 -22.57
N ILE A 7 26.08 -37.38 -21.56
CA ILE A 7 26.23 -37.79 -20.14
C ILE A 7 25.73 -36.67 -19.22
N PHE A 8 24.61 -36.92 -18.53
CA PHE A 8 24.33 -36.44 -17.17
C PHE A 8 24.95 -37.48 -16.22
N THR A 9 25.55 -37.03 -15.11
CA THR A 9 25.73 -37.87 -13.91
C THR A 9 25.18 -37.08 -12.73
N GLY A 10 24.21 -37.68 -12.05
CA GLY A 10 23.62 -37.17 -10.82
C GLY A 10 24.42 -37.58 -9.58
N ASP A 11 24.10 -36.84 -8.52
CA ASP A 11 24.08 -37.15 -7.09
C ASP A 11 24.62 -38.52 -6.61
N GLU A 12 25.47 -38.47 -5.58
CA GLU A 12 25.05 -38.90 -4.24
C GLU A 12 26.05 -38.48 -3.16
N GLU A 13 25.50 -38.41 -1.95
CA GLU A 13 25.92 -37.68 -0.77
C GLU A 13 27.17 -38.21 -0.04
N LEU A 14 27.82 -37.35 0.74
CA LEU A 14 28.10 -37.62 2.16
C LEU A 14 28.66 -36.37 2.86
N GLY A 15 27.96 -35.98 3.92
CA GLY A 15 28.21 -34.76 4.66
C GLY A 15 29.57 -34.69 5.36
N LYS A 16 30.12 -33.48 5.36
CA LYS A 16 30.97 -33.00 6.45
C LYS A 16 30.60 -31.55 6.76
N LYS A 17 29.92 -31.41 7.89
CA LYS A 17 29.65 -30.18 8.64
C LYS A 17 30.98 -29.48 8.93
N ASN A 18 31.18 -28.30 8.34
CA ASN A 18 32.18 -27.32 8.74
C ASN A 18 31.52 -25.94 8.63
N ASP A 19 30.80 -25.58 9.69
CA ASP A 19 30.51 -24.20 10.06
C ASP A 19 31.82 -23.57 10.55
N ASP A 20 32.33 -22.56 9.84
CA ASP A 20 33.10 -21.42 10.38
C ASP A 20 33.71 -20.61 9.24
N HIS A 21 32.94 -19.72 8.60
CA HIS A 21 33.52 -18.59 7.87
C HIS A 21 32.74 -17.31 8.16
N ARG A 22 33.27 -16.54 9.12
CA ARG A 22 32.98 -15.12 9.34
C ARG A 22 33.24 -14.34 8.04
N PRO A 23 32.35 -13.44 7.59
CA PRO A 23 32.73 -12.46 6.59
C PRO A 23 33.64 -11.42 7.24
N LEU A 24 34.93 -11.46 6.88
CA LEU A 24 35.88 -10.40 7.17
C LEU A 24 35.47 -9.13 6.44
N THR A 25 35.48 -8.05 7.21
CA THR A 25 35.39 -6.65 6.80
C THR A 25 36.52 -6.29 5.83
N ASN A 26 36.18 -5.85 4.62
CA ASN A 26 37.11 -5.18 3.70
C ASN A 26 36.55 -3.80 3.31
N ASN A 27 36.91 -2.78 4.10
CA ASN A 27 36.84 -1.39 3.68
C ASN A 27 38.25 -0.93 3.29
N ALA A 28 38.53 -0.95 1.99
CA ALA A 28 39.59 -0.15 1.39
C ALA A 28 38.91 0.91 0.51
N SER A 29 38.92 2.16 0.99
CA SER A 29 38.58 3.33 0.19
C SER A 29 39.65 3.53 -0.90
N PRO A 30 39.29 3.79 -2.17
CA PRO A 30 40.23 4.32 -3.14
C PRO A 30 40.15 5.86 -3.13
N SER A 31 41.05 6.49 -2.38
CA SER A 31 41.36 7.91 -2.57
C SER A 31 42.31 8.09 -3.76
N SER A 32 41.98 9.06 -4.61
CA SER A 32 42.87 9.77 -5.55
C SER A 32 43.57 8.92 -6.62
N TRP A 33 42.94 8.80 -7.79
CA TRP A 33 43.71 8.73 -9.04
C TRP A 33 43.79 10.10 -9.67
N SER A 34 44.96 10.72 -9.49
CA SER A 34 45.37 11.92 -10.20
C SER A 34 45.40 11.66 -11.71
N ALA A 35 44.81 12.61 -12.44
CA ALA A 35 44.81 12.68 -13.89
C ALA A 35 46.24 12.61 -14.46
N ARG A 36 46.65 11.43 -14.92
CA ARG A 36 47.82 11.29 -15.80
C ARG A 36 47.43 11.78 -17.19
N LYS A 37 47.96 12.94 -17.55
CA LYS A 37 48.07 13.47 -18.92
C LYS A 37 48.47 12.33 -19.88
N THR A 38 47.53 11.88 -20.71
CA THR A 38 47.84 10.98 -21.82
C THR A 38 48.49 11.77 -22.96
N SER A 39 49.67 11.32 -23.37
CA SER A 39 50.52 11.86 -24.43
C SER A 39 49.87 11.78 -25.83
N PRO A 40 50.38 12.51 -26.86
CA PRO A 40 49.67 12.78 -28.11
C PRO A 40 49.68 11.63 -29.14
N ALA A 41 49.97 10.38 -28.73
CA ALA A 41 50.12 9.25 -29.66
C ALA A 41 48.77 8.65 -30.14
N PHE A 42 47.65 8.93 -29.46
CA PHE A 42 46.34 8.36 -29.80
C PHE A 42 45.59 9.05 -30.95
N ARG A 43 46.09 10.18 -31.47
CA ARG A 43 45.47 10.86 -32.63
C ARG A 43 45.84 10.24 -33.98
N LYS A 44 46.95 9.51 -34.11
CA LYS A 44 47.39 8.93 -35.40
C LYS A 44 46.55 7.72 -35.83
N ARG A 45 46.01 6.94 -34.89
CA ARG A 45 45.17 5.76 -35.19
C ARG A 45 43.78 6.14 -35.72
N ARG A 46 43.19 7.24 -35.25
CA ARG A 46 41.88 7.72 -35.74
C ARG A 46 41.96 8.29 -37.16
N VAL A 47 43.09 8.88 -37.54
CA VAL A 47 43.32 9.35 -38.92
C VAL A 47 43.43 8.16 -39.89
N ILE A 48 44.11 7.08 -39.48
CA ILE A 48 44.21 5.85 -40.31
C ILE A 48 42.83 5.22 -40.51
N TYR A 49 42.01 5.10 -39.45
CA TYR A 49 40.64 4.61 -39.59
C TYR A 49 39.76 5.52 -40.46
N GLY A 50 39.94 6.84 -40.37
CA GLY A 50 39.25 7.80 -41.25
C GLY A 50 39.64 7.63 -42.72
N ILE A 51 40.93 7.40 -43.02
CA ILE A 51 41.40 7.13 -44.38
C ILE A 51 40.87 5.80 -44.89
N CYS A 52 40.88 4.75 -44.07
CA CYS A 52 40.31 3.45 -44.43
C CYS A 52 38.80 3.54 -44.72
N ALA A 53 38.04 4.30 -43.91
CA ALA A 53 36.62 4.53 -44.14
C ALA A 53 36.37 5.30 -45.44
N LEU A 54 37.17 6.32 -45.74
CA LEU A 54 37.09 7.05 -47.01
C LEU A 54 37.45 6.19 -48.22
N LEU A 55 38.45 5.31 -48.10
CA LEU A 55 38.80 4.34 -49.13
C LEU A 55 37.67 3.33 -49.36
N PHE A 56 37.00 2.90 -48.29
CA PHE A 56 35.86 2.01 -48.37
C PHE A 56 34.67 2.68 -49.06
N ILE A 57 34.37 3.94 -48.72
CA ILE A 57 33.33 4.74 -49.39
C ILE A 57 33.70 4.98 -50.85
N TYR A 58 34.97 5.26 -51.16
CA TYR A 58 35.44 5.46 -52.54
C TYR A 58 35.27 4.19 -53.40
N VAL A 59 35.67 3.03 -52.86
CA VAL A 59 35.48 1.74 -53.55
C VAL A 59 33.99 1.41 -53.70
N PHE A 60 33.19 1.72 -52.68
CA PHE A 60 31.74 1.53 -52.71
C PHE A 60 31.08 2.38 -53.80
N VAL A 61 31.40 3.68 -53.87
CA VAL A 61 30.86 4.59 -54.90
C VAL A 61 31.35 4.21 -56.31
N LYS A 62 32.59 3.73 -56.46
CA LYS A 62 33.15 3.36 -57.77
C LYS A 62 32.62 2.01 -58.30
N ASN A 63 32.09 1.15 -57.44
CA ASN A 63 31.50 -0.15 -57.80
C ASN A 63 29.97 -0.15 -57.81
N ILE A 64 29.31 1.01 -57.75
CA ILE A 64 27.87 1.11 -58.04
C ILE A 64 27.70 1.01 -59.57
N PRO A 65 27.05 -0.04 -60.10
CA PRO A 65 26.64 -0.05 -61.51
C PRO A 65 25.58 1.03 -61.73
N ASP A 66 25.80 1.86 -62.75
CA ASP A 66 24.88 2.91 -63.21
C ASP A 66 23.57 2.29 -63.73
N ASP A 67 22.61 1.97 -62.86
CA ASP A 67 21.19 1.82 -63.25
C ASP A 67 20.18 1.90 -62.09
N LEU A 68 20.30 2.90 -61.21
CA LEU A 68 19.27 3.16 -60.20
C LEU A 68 18.90 4.66 -60.14
N GLY A 69 17.93 5.02 -60.98
CA GLY A 69 17.13 6.24 -60.84
C GLY A 69 16.12 6.14 -59.68
N PRO A 70 15.48 7.25 -59.27
CA PRO A 70 14.62 7.28 -58.10
C PRO A 70 13.24 6.73 -58.43
N SER A 71 12.73 5.77 -57.65
CA SER A 71 11.34 5.31 -57.75
C SER A 71 10.59 5.54 -56.45
N ALA A 72 9.56 6.38 -56.58
CA ALA A 72 8.43 6.45 -55.68
C ALA A 72 7.40 5.37 -56.07
N ARG A 73 6.60 4.99 -55.06
CA ARG A 73 5.32 4.28 -55.07
C ARG A 73 5.29 2.76 -55.18
N ASP A 74 4.49 2.23 -54.24
CA ASP A 74 3.58 1.08 -54.31
C ASP A 74 4.15 -0.27 -54.73
N LEU A 75 4.04 -1.28 -53.83
CA LEU A 75 3.40 -2.56 -54.14
C LEU A 75 3.37 -3.54 -52.95
N ASN A 76 2.14 -3.79 -52.50
CA ASN A 76 1.56 -5.09 -52.13
C ASN A 76 2.35 -6.35 -52.55
N PRO A 77 2.51 -7.38 -51.69
CA PRO A 77 2.89 -8.71 -52.14
C PRO A 77 1.64 -9.59 -52.34
N ARG A 78 1.32 -9.90 -53.60
CA ARG A 78 0.52 -11.09 -53.95
C ARG A 78 1.46 -12.22 -54.35
N ILE A 79 1.32 -13.34 -53.64
CA ILE A 79 1.95 -14.62 -53.94
C ILE A 79 1.26 -15.26 -55.15
N ASN A 80 2.07 -15.77 -56.08
CA ASN A 80 1.68 -16.46 -57.29
C ASN A 80 1.09 -17.85 -56.98
N LEU A 81 -0.12 -18.14 -57.50
CA LEU A 81 -0.52 -19.50 -57.85
C LEU A 81 -1.06 -19.50 -59.28
N ARG A 82 -0.25 -20.03 -60.19
CA ARG A 82 -0.55 -20.17 -61.62
C ARG A 82 -1.22 -21.52 -61.84
N GLY A 83 -2.53 -21.52 -62.03
CA GLY A 83 -3.33 -22.66 -62.49
C GLY A 83 -4.49 -22.15 -63.33
N LYS A 84 -4.64 -22.70 -64.54
CA LYS A 84 -5.51 -22.26 -65.66
C LYS A 84 -6.92 -21.79 -65.26
N LEU A 85 -7.33 -20.63 -65.80
CA LEU A 85 -8.71 -20.17 -65.91
C LEU A 85 -9.54 -21.09 -66.84
N PRO A 86 -10.82 -21.32 -66.53
CA PRO A 86 -11.90 -21.23 -67.48
C PRO A 86 -12.65 -19.90 -67.32
N GLU A 87 -12.97 -19.29 -68.46
CA GLU A 87 -13.89 -18.16 -68.61
C GLU A 87 -15.22 -18.37 -67.86
N GLY A 88 -15.73 -17.33 -67.21
CA GLY A 88 -17.14 -17.31 -66.80
C GLY A 88 -17.55 -16.22 -65.79
N LYS A 89 -18.04 -15.11 -66.32
CA LYS A 89 -19.06 -14.18 -65.77
C LYS A 89 -18.69 -13.30 -64.56
N ALA A 90 -19.12 -12.04 -64.68
CA ALA A 90 -19.02 -10.99 -63.67
C ALA A 90 -19.89 -11.28 -62.43
N ASP A 91 -19.33 -11.07 -61.24
CA ASP A 91 -20.06 -11.11 -59.97
C ASP A 91 -20.70 -9.73 -59.64
N PRO A 92 -21.90 -9.70 -59.02
CA PRO A 92 -22.65 -8.49 -58.68
C PRO A 92 -22.21 -7.88 -57.32
N PRO A 93 -22.67 -6.67 -56.95
CA PRO A 93 -22.23 -5.97 -55.74
C PRO A 93 -22.59 -6.70 -54.43
N ALA A 94 -21.75 -6.44 -53.42
CA ALA A 94 -21.77 -7.04 -52.08
C ALA A 94 -23.19 -7.18 -51.49
N THR A 95 -23.64 -8.43 -51.42
CA THR A 95 -24.90 -8.81 -50.79
C THR A 95 -24.69 -9.00 -49.29
N LYS A 96 -25.66 -8.58 -48.48
CA LYS A 96 -25.76 -8.84 -47.04
C LYS A 96 -25.48 -10.32 -46.72
N PRO A 97 -24.87 -10.67 -45.58
CA PRO A 97 -24.46 -12.04 -45.27
C PRO A 97 -25.65 -13.00 -45.36
N LYS A 98 -25.49 -14.10 -46.10
CA LYS A 98 -26.44 -15.21 -46.11
C LYS A 98 -26.42 -15.86 -44.72
N ARG A 99 -27.61 -15.92 -44.12
CA ARG A 99 -27.90 -16.68 -42.90
C ARG A 99 -27.29 -18.10 -43.02
N PRO A 100 -26.47 -18.57 -42.06
CA PRO A 100 -26.08 -19.97 -42.03
C PRO A 100 -27.34 -20.85 -41.99
N PRO A 101 -27.28 -22.10 -42.50
CA PRO A 101 -28.45 -22.98 -42.54
C PRO A 101 -29.05 -23.08 -41.14
N ALA A 102 -30.35 -22.82 -41.01
CA ALA A 102 -31.03 -22.76 -39.73
C ALA A 102 -30.88 -24.10 -38.99
N PRO A 103 -30.16 -24.13 -37.85
CA PRO A 103 -30.42 -25.14 -36.85
C PRO A 103 -31.76 -24.77 -36.19
N SER A 104 -32.45 -25.77 -35.63
CA SER A 104 -33.56 -25.51 -34.71
C SER A 104 -33.16 -24.45 -33.68
N GLU A 105 -34.10 -23.65 -33.20
CA GLU A 105 -33.95 -22.61 -32.16
C GLU A 105 -33.42 -23.12 -30.80
N ALA A 106 -32.84 -24.33 -30.76
CA ALA A 106 -32.40 -25.08 -29.59
C ALA A 106 -30.87 -25.21 -29.43
N GLU A 107 -30.06 -24.73 -30.38
CA GLU A 107 -28.59 -24.73 -30.23
C GLU A 107 -28.06 -23.29 -30.35
N GLU A 108 -28.04 -22.57 -29.23
CA GLU A 108 -27.23 -21.37 -29.07
C GLU A 108 -25.75 -21.79 -28.85
N HIS A 109 -24.79 -21.00 -29.32
CA HIS A 109 -23.34 -21.20 -29.07
C HIS A 109 -22.63 -22.40 -29.75
N TYR A 110 -22.93 -22.71 -31.02
CA TYR A 110 -22.30 -23.84 -31.75
C TYR A 110 -21.28 -23.43 -32.83
N HIS A 111 -21.15 -22.13 -33.14
CA HIS A 111 -20.32 -21.68 -34.26
C HIS A 111 -18.84 -21.52 -33.87
N ASP A 112 -17.96 -22.28 -34.52
CA ASP A 112 -16.49 -22.31 -34.33
C ASP A 112 -15.69 -21.84 -35.58
N GLY A 113 -16.32 -21.05 -36.45
CA GLY A 113 -15.66 -20.55 -37.67
C GLY A 113 -14.54 -19.53 -37.41
N PRO A 114 -13.78 -19.13 -38.46
CA PRO A 114 -12.73 -18.12 -38.34
C PRO A 114 -13.30 -16.79 -37.81
N ILE A 115 -12.51 -16.07 -37.03
CA ILE A 115 -12.91 -14.80 -36.42
C ILE A 115 -12.63 -13.65 -37.38
N LYS A 116 -13.65 -12.82 -37.65
CA LYS A 116 -13.52 -11.60 -38.46
C LYS A 116 -14.14 -10.40 -37.75
N PHE A 117 -13.35 -9.35 -37.59
CA PHE A 117 -13.81 -8.07 -37.05
C PHE A 117 -14.14 -7.09 -38.17
N TYR A 118 -15.41 -7.00 -38.57
CA TYR A 118 -15.83 -6.10 -39.65
C TYR A 118 -15.83 -4.62 -39.26
N LYS A 119 -16.09 -4.32 -37.98
CA LYS A 119 -16.30 -2.95 -37.48
C LYS A 119 -15.12 -2.40 -36.66
N LEU A 120 -14.30 -3.28 -36.07
CA LEU A 120 -13.18 -2.90 -35.20
C LEU A 120 -12.15 -2.05 -35.96
N ALA A 121 -11.73 -2.51 -37.14
CA ALA A 121 -10.70 -1.83 -37.92
C ALA A 121 -11.05 -0.36 -38.21
N SER A 122 -12.27 -0.06 -38.65
CA SER A 122 -12.68 1.33 -38.91
C SER A 122 -12.62 2.22 -37.67
N SER A 123 -13.02 1.69 -36.51
CA SER A 123 -12.99 2.44 -35.24
C SER A 123 -11.55 2.69 -34.77
N LEU A 124 -10.65 1.71 -34.88
CA LEU A 124 -9.25 1.85 -34.48
C LEU A 124 -8.49 2.85 -35.36
N HIS A 125 -8.75 2.88 -36.67
CA HIS A 125 -8.11 3.85 -37.55
C HIS A 125 -8.57 5.29 -37.26
N SER A 126 -9.81 5.50 -36.80
CA SER A 126 -10.28 6.85 -36.45
C SER A 126 -9.55 7.47 -35.24
N VAL A 127 -9.00 6.63 -34.35
CA VAL A 127 -8.31 7.08 -33.13
C VAL A 127 -6.78 7.06 -33.25
N ALA A 128 -6.23 6.79 -34.44
CA ALA A 128 -4.79 6.73 -34.67
C ALA A 128 -4.02 8.02 -34.29
N ARG A 129 -4.73 9.15 -34.17
CA ARG A 129 -4.16 10.45 -33.76
C ARG A 129 -3.97 10.59 -32.24
N LEU A 130 -4.60 9.74 -31.42
CA LEU A 130 -4.57 9.81 -29.95
C LEU A 130 -3.31 9.15 -29.36
N GLY A 131 -2.18 9.25 -30.05
CA GLY A 131 -0.89 8.83 -29.51
C GLY A 131 -0.74 7.33 -29.22
N GLY A 132 -1.62 6.45 -29.69
CA GLY A 132 -1.57 4.99 -29.43
C GLY A 132 -0.33 4.28 -29.98
N GLN A 133 0.49 4.96 -30.79
CA GLN A 133 1.81 4.49 -31.22
C GLN A 133 2.88 4.61 -30.12
N HIS A 134 2.62 5.40 -29.07
CA HIS A 134 3.54 5.59 -27.94
C HIS A 134 3.15 4.66 -26.79
N GLY A 135 4.16 4.11 -26.12
CA GLY A 135 3.96 3.27 -24.94
C GLY A 135 3.40 4.01 -23.72
N ILE A 136 3.56 5.34 -23.68
CA ILE A 136 3.02 6.24 -22.67
C ILE A 136 2.10 7.23 -23.39
N ASN A 137 0.80 7.18 -23.07
CA ASN A 137 -0.24 8.02 -23.65
C ASN A 137 -1.36 8.24 -22.62
N LYS A 138 -2.45 8.90 -23.01
CA LYS A 138 -3.59 9.23 -22.13
C LYS A 138 -4.77 8.26 -22.27
N ASN A 139 -4.57 7.13 -22.92
CA ASN A 139 -5.66 6.27 -23.36
C ASN A 139 -6.13 5.35 -22.22
N VAL A 140 -7.42 5.42 -21.90
CA VAL A 140 -8.10 4.56 -20.91
C VAL A 140 -9.15 3.73 -21.64
N LEU A 141 -9.17 2.42 -21.41
CA LEU A 141 -10.12 1.51 -22.05
C LEU A 141 -11.17 1.04 -21.05
N PHE A 142 -12.43 1.38 -21.28
CA PHE A 142 -13.58 0.69 -20.71
C PHE A 142 -13.94 -0.50 -21.61
N ALA A 143 -14.15 -1.66 -21.02
CA ALA A 143 -14.51 -2.86 -21.76
C ALA A 143 -15.71 -3.56 -21.12
N ALA A 144 -16.65 -4.01 -21.94
CA ALA A 144 -17.81 -4.78 -21.48
C ALA A 144 -18.16 -5.88 -22.47
N SER A 145 -18.63 -7.01 -21.95
CA SER A 145 -19.22 -8.08 -22.75
C SER A 145 -20.74 -8.04 -22.66
N SER A 146 -21.26 -7.93 -21.44
CA SER A 146 -22.70 -7.87 -21.17
C SER A 146 -23.27 -6.47 -21.43
N LEU A 147 -24.43 -6.38 -22.10
CA LEU A 147 -25.16 -5.11 -22.22
C LEU A 147 -25.55 -4.52 -20.85
N LYS A 148 -25.83 -5.38 -19.87
CA LYS A 148 -26.19 -4.96 -18.51
C LYS A 148 -25.01 -4.28 -17.81
N SER A 149 -23.80 -4.76 -18.04
CA SER A 149 -22.58 -4.16 -17.51
C SER A 149 -22.21 -2.89 -18.25
N ALA A 150 -22.33 -2.91 -19.59
CA ALA A 150 -22.12 -1.72 -20.41
C ALA A 150 -22.97 -0.54 -19.93
N SER A 151 -24.27 -0.75 -19.66
CA SER A 151 -25.16 0.31 -19.18
C SER A 151 -24.74 0.96 -17.85
N GLU A 152 -24.08 0.24 -16.95
CA GLU A 152 -23.63 0.83 -15.66
C GLU A 152 -22.35 1.65 -15.81
N ILE A 153 -21.40 1.16 -16.60
CA ILE A 153 -20.07 1.79 -16.70
C ILE A 153 -20.02 2.90 -17.75
N ILE A 154 -21.03 3.01 -18.64
CA ILE A 154 -21.13 4.10 -19.62
C ILE A 154 -21.21 5.48 -18.95
N PRO A 155 -22.07 5.73 -17.95
CA PRO A 155 -22.07 6.99 -17.21
C PRO A 155 -20.71 7.36 -16.63
N LEU A 156 -19.98 6.37 -16.09
CA LEU A 156 -18.64 6.56 -15.55
C LEU A 156 -17.63 6.95 -16.64
N ALA A 157 -17.67 6.27 -17.78
CA ALA A 157 -16.82 6.58 -18.94
C ALA A 157 -17.10 7.99 -19.50
N CYS A 158 -18.38 8.37 -19.57
CA CYS A 158 -18.80 9.70 -20.02
C CYS A 158 -18.34 10.80 -19.05
N GLU A 159 -18.51 10.59 -17.74
CA GLU A 159 -18.00 11.54 -16.76
C GLU A 159 -16.48 11.68 -16.86
N MET A 160 -15.72 10.58 -17.01
CA MET A 160 -14.26 10.64 -17.20
C MET A 160 -13.87 11.42 -18.46
N ALA A 161 -14.60 11.25 -19.57
CA ALA A 161 -14.35 11.99 -20.80
C ALA A 161 -14.59 13.50 -20.64
N ARG A 162 -15.56 13.91 -19.80
CA ARG A 162 -15.87 15.33 -19.54
C ARG A 162 -14.74 16.07 -18.82
N TRP A 163 -13.88 15.37 -18.09
CA TRP A 163 -12.73 15.97 -17.40
C TRP A 163 -11.55 16.25 -18.31
N GLU A 164 -11.54 15.71 -19.53
CA GLU A 164 -10.48 15.91 -20.54
C GLU A 164 -9.05 15.61 -20.05
N ARG A 165 -8.90 14.86 -18.94
CA ARG A 165 -7.60 14.39 -18.44
C ARG A 165 -7.12 13.15 -19.21
N ASN A 166 -8.06 12.35 -19.71
CA ASN A 166 -7.84 11.08 -20.39
C ASN A 166 -8.58 11.03 -21.72
N ASP A 167 -7.99 10.30 -22.66
CA ASP A 167 -8.65 9.91 -23.91
C ASP A 167 -9.40 8.58 -23.64
N VAL A 168 -10.73 8.65 -23.55
CA VAL A 168 -11.55 7.52 -23.10
C VAL A 168 -12.02 6.69 -24.29
N HIS A 169 -11.74 5.39 -24.24
CA HIS A 169 -12.16 4.39 -25.21
C HIS A 169 -13.15 3.43 -24.59
N PHE A 170 -14.16 3.01 -25.34
CA PHE A 170 -15.14 2.01 -24.91
C PHE A 170 -15.20 0.87 -25.93
N ALA A 171 -14.90 -0.34 -25.51
CA ALA A 171 -14.95 -1.53 -26.35
C ALA A 171 -16.04 -2.50 -25.91
N ILE A 172 -16.78 -3.02 -26.90
CA ILE A 172 -17.80 -4.06 -26.68
C ILE A 172 -17.29 -5.37 -27.27
N LEU A 173 -17.18 -6.40 -26.43
CA LEU A 173 -16.57 -7.68 -26.76
C LEU A 173 -17.53 -8.88 -26.62
N GLY A 174 -18.82 -8.62 -26.40
CA GLY A 174 -19.81 -9.65 -26.09
C GLY A 174 -20.54 -10.31 -27.25
N ARG A 175 -21.57 -11.08 -26.89
CA ARG A 175 -22.38 -11.87 -27.83
C ARG A 175 -23.53 -11.08 -28.45
N ASP A 176 -24.08 -10.12 -27.71
CA ASP A 176 -25.24 -9.33 -28.12
C ASP A 176 -25.00 -8.63 -29.46
N ASP A 177 -26.03 -8.55 -30.32
CA ASP A 177 -25.96 -8.06 -31.70
C ASP A 177 -26.42 -6.60 -31.88
N MET A 178 -26.79 -5.93 -30.79
CA MET A 178 -27.29 -4.54 -30.80
C MET A 178 -26.28 -3.54 -31.39
N GLU A 179 -26.72 -2.58 -32.20
CA GLU A 179 -25.79 -1.62 -32.79
C GLU A 179 -25.23 -0.65 -31.73
N ILE A 180 -23.97 -0.23 -31.86
CA ILE A 180 -23.36 0.74 -30.93
C ILE A 180 -24.17 2.03 -30.84
N GLN A 181 -24.78 2.48 -31.94
CA GLN A 181 -25.62 3.67 -31.92
C GLN A 181 -26.87 3.49 -31.06
N GLU A 182 -27.46 2.30 -31.05
CA GLU A 182 -28.60 1.98 -30.20
C GLU A 182 -28.19 1.94 -28.72
N ILE A 183 -27.05 1.31 -28.40
CA ILE A 183 -26.47 1.30 -27.05
C ILE A 183 -26.23 2.73 -26.54
N ARG A 184 -25.68 3.60 -27.40
CA ARG A 184 -25.47 5.02 -27.06
C ARG A 184 -26.78 5.75 -26.80
N ASN A 185 -27.77 5.56 -27.67
CA ASN A 185 -29.07 6.22 -27.56
C ASN A 185 -29.84 5.79 -26.30
N LEU A 186 -29.78 4.50 -25.96
CA LEU A 186 -30.47 3.95 -24.78
C LEU A 186 -29.89 4.46 -23.46
N ASN A 187 -28.58 4.71 -23.42
CA ASN A 187 -27.88 5.16 -22.22
C ASN A 187 -27.69 6.70 -22.17
N GLY A 188 -28.36 7.46 -23.05
CA GLY A 188 -28.25 8.92 -23.09
C GLY A 188 -26.87 9.46 -23.49
N ALA A 189 -26.02 8.64 -24.11
CA ALA A 189 -24.65 8.98 -24.54
C ALA A 189 -24.63 9.65 -25.93
N VAL A 190 -25.55 10.59 -26.15
CA VAL A 190 -25.76 11.28 -27.44
C VAL A 190 -25.39 12.75 -27.22
N ASP A 191 -24.25 13.15 -27.79
CA ASP A 191 -23.68 14.51 -27.90
C ASP A 191 -22.76 15.04 -26.77
N ASP A 192 -23.05 14.83 -25.48
CA ASP A 192 -22.20 15.38 -24.38
C ASP A 192 -21.06 14.45 -23.91
N CYS A 193 -20.94 13.26 -24.50
CA CYS A 193 -20.00 12.21 -24.07
C CYS A 193 -18.94 11.94 -25.14
N ASN A 194 -17.75 12.54 -24.99
CA ASN A 194 -16.60 12.41 -25.92
C ASN A 194 -15.84 11.09 -25.70
N VAL A 195 -16.53 9.96 -25.83
CA VAL A 195 -15.95 8.61 -25.72
C VAL A 195 -15.74 8.02 -27.10
N HIS A 196 -14.60 7.37 -27.32
CA HIS A 196 -14.28 6.67 -28.55
C HIS A 196 -14.78 5.22 -28.52
N TRP A 197 -15.76 4.89 -29.37
CA TRP A 197 -16.43 3.60 -29.37
C TRP A 197 -15.78 2.58 -30.32
N HIS A 198 -15.59 1.37 -29.84
CA HIS A 198 -14.98 0.25 -30.56
C HIS A 198 -15.90 -0.98 -30.55
N ASP A 199 -16.30 -1.44 -31.74
CA ASP A 199 -17.06 -2.70 -31.89
C ASP A 199 -16.07 -3.84 -32.13
N ALA A 200 -15.74 -4.55 -31.06
CA ALA A 200 -14.78 -5.67 -31.06
C ALA A 200 -15.48 -7.04 -31.12
N ARG A 201 -16.79 -7.07 -31.40
CA ARG A 201 -17.54 -8.33 -31.52
C ARG A 201 -17.17 -9.08 -32.80
N PRO A 202 -17.04 -10.41 -32.76
CA PRO A 202 -16.76 -11.19 -33.95
C PRO A 202 -17.99 -11.32 -34.85
N ASP A 203 -17.79 -11.73 -36.09
CA ASP A 203 -18.87 -12.19 -36.95
C ASP A 203 -19.61 -13.36 -36.31
N TYR A 204 -20.95 -13.38 -36.41
CA TYR A 204 -21.80 -14.40 -35.76
C TYR A 204 -21.64 -14.47 -34.22
N SER A 205 -21.38 -13.33 -33.55
CA SER A 205 -21.21 -13.23 -32.08
C SER A 205 -22.28 -13.99 -31.29
N ARG A 206 -23.55 -13.80 -31.62
CA ARG A 206 -24.71 -14.44 -30.97
C ARG A 206 -24.67 -15.98 -31.00
N TRP A 207 -24.12 -16.58 -32.06
CA TRP A 207 -24.07 -18.03 -32.24
C TRP A 207 -22.71 -18.64 -31.89
N SER A 208 -21.75 -17.83 -31.46
CA SER A 208 -20.37 -18.27 -31.21
C SER A 208 -20.27 -19.14 -29.97
N SER A 209 -19.48 -20.20 -30.07
CA SER A 209 -19.12 -20.99 -28.89
C SER A 209 -18.37 -20.15 -27.85
N GLU A 210 -18.34 -20.62 -26.61
CA GLU A 210 -17.56 -19.97 -25.54
C GLU A 210 -16.06 -19.89 -25.89
N PHE A 211 -15.48 -20.99 -26.37
CA PHE A 211 -14.08 -21.04 -26.79
C PHE A 211 -13.76 -20.04 -27.91
N ARG A 212 -14.64 -19.93 -28.90
CA ARG A 212 -14.48 -18.94 -29.99
C ARG A 212 -14.52 -17.52 -29.45
N MET A 213 -15.39 -17.24 -28.49
CA MET A 213 -15.49 -15.92 -27.87
C MET A 213 -14.23 -15.57 -27.06
N GLU A 214 -13.60 -16.51 -26.39
CA GLU A 214 -12.31 -16.29 -25.72
C GLU A 214 -11.22 -15.88 -26.69
N ILE A 215 -11.02 -16.65 -27.76
CA ILE A 215 -10.03 -16.30 -28.79
C ILE A 215 -10.36 -14.95 -29.44
N SER A 216 -11.65 -14.63 -29.60
CA SER A 216 -12.08 -13.34 -30.12
C SER A 216 -11.73 -12.18 -29.19
N VAL A 217 -11.94 -12.33 -27.88
CA VAL A 217 -11.54 -11.33 -26.89
C VAL A 217 -10.03 -11.14 -26.93
N GLU A 218 -9.27 -12.23 -26.98
CA GLU A 218 -7.81 -12.15 -27.04
C GLU A 218 -7.31 -11.41 -28.30
N ALA A 219 -7.80 -11.79 -29.48
CA ALA A 219 -7.38 -11.21 -30.76
C ALA A 219 -7.81 -9.74 -30.89
N SER A 220 -9.01 -9.40 -30.44
CA SER A 220 -9.48 -8.01 -30.43
C SER A 220 -8.66 -7.13 -29.49
N MET A 221 -8.31 -7.64 -28.30
CA MET A 221 -7.44 -6.94 -27.36
C MET A 221 -6.03 -6.74 -27.89
N GLU A 222 -5.49 -7.67 -28.68
CA GLU A 222 -4.21 -7.48 -29.36
C GLU A 222 -4.25 -6.33 -30.37
N HIS A 223 -5.33 -6.23 -31.15
CA HIS A 223 -5.54 -5.09 -32.04
C HIS A 223 -5.70 -3.77 -31.26
N ILE A 224 -6.50 -3.75 -30.20
CA ILE A 224 -6.68 -2.56 -29.35
C ILE A 224 -5.33 -2.15 -28.72
N GLN A 225 -4.55 -3.10 -28.22
CA GLN A 225 -3.23 -2.84 -27.65
C GLN A 225 -2.25 -2.26 -28.68
N THR A 226 -2.34 -2.67 -29.94
CA THR A 226 -1.46 -2.19 -31.01
C THR A 226 -1.83 -0.79 -31.51
N PHE A 227 -3.12 -0.46 -31.60
CA PHE A 227 -3.59 0.80 -32.17
C PHE A 227 -3.89 1.89 -31.14
N VAL A 228 -4.46 1.50 -29.99
CA VAL A 228 -4.84 2.40 -28.88
C VAL A 228 -3.77 2.39 -27.80
N HIS A 229 -3.18 1.23 -27.49
CA HIS A 229 -2.22 1.07 -26.40
C HIS A 229 -2.74 1.65 -25.06
N PRO A 230 -3.84 1.10 -24.50
CA PRO A 230 -4.40 1.61 -23.26
C PRO A 230 -3.41 1.49 -22.09
N GLN A 231 -3.44 2.46 -21.18
CA GLN A 231 -2.64 2.44 -19.94
C GLN A 231 -3.30 1.59 -18.85
N VAL A 232 -4.62 1.55 -18.85
CA VAL A 232 -5.46 0.82 -17.90
C VAL A 232 -6.72 0.32 -18.61
N ILE A 233 -7.24 -0.81 -18.13
CA ILE A 233 -8.50 -1.40 -18.59
C ILE A 233 -9.47 -1.39 -17.41
N ILE A 234 -10.68 -0.87 -17.61
CA ILE A 234 -11.73 -0.78 -16.60
C ILE A 234 -12.90 -1.64 -17.05
N ILE A 235 -13.38 -2.53 -16.17
CA ILE A 235 -14.55 -3.40 -16.40
C ILE A 235 -15.53 -3.28 -15.24
N ASP A 236 -16.79 -3.64 -15.50
CA ASP A 236 -17.81 -3.80 -14.45
C ASP A 236 -17.49 -5.00 -13.54
N ASP A 237 -18.34 -5.21 -12.54
CA ASP A 237 -18.21 -6.31 -11.60
C ASP A 237 -18.17 -7.67 -12.33
N PRO A 238 -17.18 -8.53 -12.01
CA PRO A 238 -17.03 -9.86 -12.64
C PRO A 238 -18.28 -10.75 -12.57
N SER A 239 -19.19 -10.54 -11.60
CA SER A 239 -20.44 -11.29 -11.47
C SER A 239 -21.54 -10.87 -12.45
N ARG A 240 -21.44 -9.67 -13.04
CA ARG A 240 -22.37 -9.13 -14.05
C ARG A 240 -21.90 -9.34 -15.49
N GLU A 241 -20.62 -9.68 -15.64
CA GLU A 241 -19.97 -9.92 -16.92
C GLU A 241 -19.95 -11.41 -17.31
N ASP A 242 -19.67 -11.66 -18.59
CA ASP A 242 -19.51 -13.02 -19.09
C ASP A 242 -18.20 -13.67 -18.60
N THR A 243 -18.26 -14.95 -18.21
CA THR A 243 -17.11 -15.73 -17.69
C THR A 243 -15.94 -15.78 -18.66
N PHE A 244 -16.22 -16.02 -19.94
CA PHE A 244 -15.23 -16.11 -21.01
C PHE A 244 -14.49 -14.77 -21.19
N PHE A 245 -15.19 -13.66 -21.01
CA PHE A 245 -14.66 -12.31 -21.17
C PHE A 245 -13.70 -11.97 -20.02
N VAL A 246 -14.17 -12.09 -18.78
CA VAL A 246 -13.37 -11.77 -17.58
C VAL A 246 -12.11 -12.64 -17.53
N ARG A 247 -12.24 -13.96 -17.76
CA ARG A 247 -11.11 -14.89 -17.73
C ARG A 247 -10.05 -14.53 -18.76
N THR A 248 -10.46 -14.33 -20.01
CA THR A 248 -9.54 -14.04 -21.11
C THR A 248 -8.90 -12.67 -20.92
N LEU A 249 -9.68 -11.67 -20.51
CA LEU A 249 -9.18 -10.31 -20.30
C LEU A 249 -8.13 -10.26 -19.19
N ARG A 250 -8.36 -10.95 -18.06
CA ARG A 250 -7.37 -11.09 -16.98
C ARG A 250 -6.06 -11.68 -17.46
N SER A 251 -6.13 -12.81 -18.20
CA SER A 251 -4.93 -13.44 -18.76
C SER A 251 -4.21 -12.50 -19.72
N LYS A 252 -4.94 -11.91 -20.67
CA LYS A 252 -4.34 -11.05 -21.69
C LYS A 252 -3.73 -9.80 -21.09
N ALA A 253 -4.36 -9.18 -20.11
CA ALA A 253 -3.85 -8.00 -19.42
C ALA A 253 -2.54 -8.29 -18.67
N MET A 254 -2.41 -9.47 -18.04
CA MET A 254 -1.16 -9.92 -17.46
C MET A 254 -0.07 -10.07 -18.53
N ASP A 255 -0.39 -10.67 -19.67
CA ASP A 255 0.56 -10.88 -20.78
C ASP A 255 1.09 -9.56 -21.37
N ILE A 256 0.21 -8.54 -21.49
CA ILE A 256 0.58 -7.22 -22.00
C ILE A 256 1.11 -6.27 -20.90
N GLY A 257 1.10 -6.71 -19.64
CA GLY A 257 1.57 -5.94 -18.49
C GLY A 257 0.73 -4.68 -18.20
N LYS A 258 -0.59 -4.75 -18.37
CA LYS A 258 -1.52 -3.64 -18.11
C LYS A 258 -2.39 -3.92 -16.90
N SER A 259 -2.69 -2.87 -16.13
CA SER A 259 -3.56 -2.95 -14.96
C SER A 259 -5.02 -3.06 -15.39
N ILE A 260 -5.76 -3.98 -14.77
CA ILE A 260 -7.22 -4.04 -14.82
C ILE A 260 -7.78 -3.46 -13.52
N ILE A 261 -8.81 -2.62 -13.65
CA ILE A 261 -9.64 -2.17 -12.55
C ILE A 261 -11.00 -2.82 -12.72
N GLU A 262 -11.34 -3.69 -11.78
CA GLU A 262 -12.64 -4.36 -11.70
C GLU A 262 -13.49 -3.57 -10.72
N LEU A 263 -14.60 -3.03 -11.21
CA LEU A 263 -15.47 -2.19 -10.42
C LEU A 263 -16.41 -3.05 -9.56
N PRO A 264 -16.67 -2.70 -8.28
CA PRO A 264 -17.68 -3.37 -7.47
C PRO A 264 -19.10 -3.04 -7.96
N LEU A 265 -20.10 -3.84 -7.53
CA LEU A 265 -21.51 -3.68 -7.92
C LEU A 265 -22.08 -2.26 -7.80
N ASP A 266 -21.67 -1.49 -6.78
CA ASP A 266 -22.15 -0.13 -6.50
C ASP A 266 -21.15 0.97 -6.93
N ALA A 267 -20.29 0.67 -7.91
CA ALA A 267 -19.23 1.57 -8.35
C ALA A 267 -19.72 2.92 -8.88
N THR A 268 -20.90 2.96 -9.52
CA THR A 268 -21.46 4.20 -10.08
C THR A 268 -21.76 5.23 -8.99
N GLU A 269 -22.00 4.82 -7.75
CA GLU A 269 -22.21 5.74 -6.62
C GLU A 269 -20.91 5.99 -5.85
N ASN A 270 -20.15 4.94 -5.56
CA ASN A 270 -19.03 5.00 -4.62
C ASN A 270 -17.64 5.20 -5.26
N MET A 271 -17.52 5.00 -6.57
CA MET A 271 -16.25 5.08 -7.32
C MET A 271 -16.19 6.20 -8.35
N MET A 272 -17.16 7.14 -8.37
CA MET A 272 -17.14 8.27 -9.30
C MET A 272 -15.87 9.14 -9.21
N TRP A 273 -15.18 9.14 -8.07
CA TRP A 273 -13.90 9.83 -7.89
C TRP A 273 -12.80 9.30 -8.82
N ILE A 274 -12.89 8.07 -9.32
CA ILE A 274 -11.90 7.50 -10.26
C ILE A 274 -11.84 8.28 -11.57
N THR A 275 -12.94 8.93 -11.96
CA THR A 275 -13.04 9.74 -13.18
C THR A 275 -12.19 11.00 -13.12
N ARG A 276 -11.78 11.41 -11.92
CA ARG A 276 -10.93 12.58 -11.68
C ARG A 276 -9.45 12.29 -11.92
N LEU A 277 -9.03 11.03 -11.96
CA LEU A 277 -7.62 10.63 -12.07
C LEU A 277 -7.11 10.60 -13.52
N ASP A 278 -5.80 10.80 -13.70
CA ASP A 278 -5.14 10.62 -15.00
C ASP A 278 -4.76 9.15 -15.28
N SER A 279 -4.57 8.83 -16.56
CA SER A 279 -4.17 7.51 -17.05
C SER A 279 -2.89 6.96 -16.39
N GLY A 280 -1.92 7.82 -16.06
CA GLY A 280 -0.69 7.42 -15.38
C GLY A 280 -0.91 7.03 -13.92
N SER A 281 -1.82 7.73 -13.24
CA SER A 281 -2.33 7.32 -11.94
C SER A 281 -3.03 5.97 -12.04
N LEU A 282 -4.05 5.85 -12.90
CA LEU A 282 -4.85 4.63 -13.04
C LEU A 282 -4.01 3.40 -13.44
N ALA A 283 -2.96 3.57 -14.24
CA ALA A 283 -2.03 2.51 -14.57
C ALA A 283 -1.33 1.91 -13.33
N ALA A 284 -1.10 2.72 -12.29
CA ALA A 284 -0.44 2.28 -11.05
C ALA A 284 -1.39 1.56 -10.07
N TRP A 285 -2.69 1.47 -10.35
CA TRP A 285 -3.70 0.89 -9.46
C TRP A 285 -3.31 -0.48 -8.86
N SER A 286 -2.81 -1.40 -9.69
CA SER A 286 -2.41 -2.74 -9.26
C SER A 286 -1.03 -2.82 -8.59
N THR A 287 -0.25 -1.73 -8.64
CA THR A 287 1.14 -1.72 -8.16
C THR A 287 1.26 -1.34 -6.68
N ILE A 288 0.30 -0.54 -6.19
CA ILE A 288 0.27 0.02 -4.84
C ILE A 288 0.16 -1.08 -3.79
N TYR A 289 1.00 -0.99 -2.76
CA TYR A 289 0.96 -1.90 -1.62
C TYR A 289 1.03 -1.11 -0.32
N ILE A 290 0.03 -1.29 0.55
CA ILE A 290 -0.06 -0.60 1.84
C ILE A 290 -0.05 -1.66 2.95
N ASP A 291 0.88 -1.54 3.89
CA ASP A 291 0.88 -2.31 5.14
C ASP A 291 0.31 -1.46 6.29
N LEU A 292 -0.61 -2.01 7.08
CA LEU A 292 -1.11 -1.38 8.29
C LEU A 292 -0.22 -1.77 9.47
N LEU A 293 0.18 -0.77 10.25
CA LEU A 293 0.99 -0.94 11.43
C LEU A 293 0.30 -0.30 12.63
N ILE A 294 -0.03 -1.12 13.63
CA ILE A 294 -0.70 -0.70 14.86
C ILE A 294 0.23 -0.94 16.04
N GLN A 295 0.43 0.08 16.87
CA GLN A 295 1.14 -0.04 18.15
C GLN A 295 0.17 -0.07 19.33
N ALA A 296 -0.07 -1.25 19.89
CA ALA A 296 -0.99 -1.41 21.01
C ALA A 296 -0.31 -1.07 22.35
N PRO A 297 -0.85 -0.13 23.16
CA PRO A 297 -0.39 0.09 24.52
C PRO A 297 -0.96 -0.97 25.47
N SER A 298 -0.39 -1.09 26.66
CA SER A 298 -0.97 -1.88 27.75
C SER A 298 -2.20 -1.18 28.36
N GLY A 299 -3.21 -1.95 28.76
CA GLY A 299 -4.39 -1.41 29.44
C GLY A 299 -5.35 -0.60 28.57
N SER A 300 -5.43 -0.86 27.26
CA SER A 300 -6.34 -0.18 26.32
C SER A 300 -7.01 -1.13 25.31
N SER A 301 -7.49 -2.28 25.79
CA SER A 301 -8.19 -3.27 24.95
C SER A 301 -9.35 -2.71 24.11
N GLY A 302 -10.20 -1.84 24.68
CA GLY A 302 -11.37 -1.31 24.00
C GLY A 302 -11.05 -0.45 22.77
N SER A 303 -10.00 0.38 22.85
CA SER A 303 -9.59 1.27 21.76
C SER A 303 -9.07 0.47 20.56
N LEU A 304 -8.20 -0.52 20.82
CA LEU A 304 -7.70 -1.44 19.80
C LEU A 304 -8.83 -2.23 19.13
N VAL A 305 -9.79 -2.76 19.91
CA VAL A 305 -10.93 -3.50 19.36
C VAL A 305 -11.78 -2.62 18.46
N ARG A 306 -12.04 -1.36 18.84
CA ARG A 306 -12.78 -0.40 18.00
C ARG A 306 -12.04 -0.14 16.68
N LEU A 307 -10.73 0.12 16.74
CA LEU A 307 -9.91 0.31 15.55
C LEU A 307 -10.00 -0.90 14.61
N LEU A 308 -9.80 -2.12 15.14
CA LEU A 308 -9.84 -3.34 14.34
C LEU A 308 -11.21 -3.56 13.69
N LYS A 309 -12.31 -3.26 14.39
CA LYS A 309 -13.66 -3.29 13.80
C LYS A 309 -13.85 -2.26 12.71
N SER A 310 -13.32 -1.04 12.87
CA SER A 310 -13.40 0.00 11.83
C SER A 310 -12.62 -0.40 10.56
N ILE A 311 -11.47 -1.06 10.72
CA ILE A 311 -10.68 -1.63 9.62
C ILE A 311 -11.44 -2.77 8.93
N GLU A 312 -12.14 -3.62 9.70
CA GLU A 312 -12.94 -4.73 9.17
C GLU A 312 -14.10 -4.24 8.28
N ASN A 313 -14.79 -3.19 8.72
CA ASN A 313 -15.98 -2.62 8.09
C ASN A 313 -15.69 -1.69 6.91
N ALA A 314 -14.43 -1.40 6.61
CA ALA A 314 -14.07 -0.50 5.53
C ALA A 314 -14.19 -1.14 4.14
N ASP A 315 -14.44 -0.30 3.13
CA ASP A 315 -14.44 -0.69 1.72
C ASP A 315 -13.01 -0.62 1.14
N TYR A 316 -12.57 -1.73 0.57
CA TYR A 316 -11.25 -1.91 -0.05
C TYR A 316 -11.31 -1.95 -1.57
N LEU A 317 -12.34 -1.38 -2.20
CA LEU A 317 -12.43 -1.22 -3.66
C LEU A 317 -12.46 -2.56 -4.43
N GLY A 318 -12.97 -3.62 -3.80
CA GLY A 318 -12.89 -4.98 -4.35
C GLY A 318 -11.45 -5.53 -4.50
N THR A 319 -10.45 -4.82 -3.97
CA THR A 319 -9.04 -5.23 -4.03
C THR A 319 -8.67 -6.11 -2.84
N ARG A 320 -7.50 -6.75 -2.92
CA ARG A 320 -6.96 -7.54 -1.82
C ARG A 320 -6.74 -6.65 -0.60
N ARG A 321 -7.30 -7.07 0.54
CA ARG A 321 -7.13 -6.36 1.80
C ARG A 321 -5.65 -6.26 2.19
N PRO A 322 -5.23 -5.14 2.78
CA PRO A 322 -3.84 -4.91 3.16
C PRO A 322 -3.39 -5.79 4.32
N HIS A 323 -2.09 -6.04 4.42
CA HIS A 323 -1.53 -6.82 5.53
C HIS A 323 -1.48 -5.97 6.82
N LEU A 324 -1.80 -6.61 7.94
CA LEU A 324 -1.97 -5.98 9.23
C LEU A 324 -0.92 -6.47 10.21
N THR A 325 -0.06 -5.56 10.67
CA THR A 325 0.93 -5.84 11.72
C THR A 325 0.50 -5.17 13.01
N ILE A 326 0.33 -5.96 14.07
CA ILE A 326 -0.02 -5.48 15.41
C ILE A 326 1.16 -5.70 16.33
N GLU A 327 1.79 -4.61 16.77
CA GLU A 327 2.80 -4.64 17.83
C GLU A 327 2.12 -4.65 19.19
N LEU A 328 2.28 -5.75 19.92
CA LEU A 328 1.71 -5.93 21.24
C LEU A 328 2.72 -5.51 22.33
N PRO A 329 2.22 -4.97 23.46
CA PRO A 329 3.04 -4.61 24.62
C PRO A 329 3.55 -5.87 25.33
N ALA A 330 4.53 -5.72 26.22
CA ALA A 330 5.03 -6.87 26.98
C ALA A 330 3.93 -7.51 27.86
N GLU A 331 3.15 -6.67 28.54
CA GLU A 331 2.00 -7.07 29.33
C GLU A 331 0.72 -6.85 28.53
N MET A 332 0.06 -7.94 28.14
CA MET A 332 -1.17 -7.92 27.35
C MET A 332 -2.39 -8.10 28.26
N ASP A 333 -3.41 -7.27 28.07
CA ASP A 333 -4.69 -7.41 28.75
C ASP A 333 -5.39 -8.72 28.34
N ALA A 334 -6.00 -9.42 29.30
CA ALA A 334 -6.71 -10.67 29.02
C ALA A 334 -7.85 -10.51 27.99
N ALA A 335 -8.51 -9.35 27.97
CA ALA A 335 -9.55 -9.04 26.99
C ALA A 335 -8.99 -8.93 25.56
N THR A 336 -7.84 -8.27 25.39
CA THR A 336 -7.15 -8.18 24.10
C THR A 336 -6.75 -9.56 23.59
N GLY A 337 -6.19 -10.42 24.48
CA GLY A 337 -5.82 -11.79 24.11
C GLY A 337 -6.99 -12.61 23.59
N ARG A 338 -8.13 -12.58 24.29
CA ARG A 338 -9.36 -13.30 23.89
C ARG A 338 -9.95 -12.80 22.57
N TYR A 339 -9.85 -11.50 22.31
CA TYR A 339 -10.30 -10.93 21.05
C TYR A 339 -9.40 -11.38 19.89
N LEU A 340 -8.08 -11.25 20.05
CA LEU A 340 -7.11 -11.61 19.03
C LEU A 340 -7.10 -13.11 18.71
N GLU A 341 -7.42 -13.97 19.67
CA GLU A 341 -7.58 -15.41 19.45
C GLU A 341 -8.63 -15.75 18.37
N ASN A 342 -9.68 -14.95 18.28
CA ASN A 342 -10.79 -15.16 17.33
C ASN A 342 -10.75 -14.18 16.15
N PHE A 343 -9.74 -13.30 16.08
CA PHE A 343 -9.65 -12.30 15.04
C PHE A 343 -9.11 -12.92 13.75
N VAL A 344 -9.95 -12.96 12.71
CA VAL A 344 -9.59 -13.49 11.39
C VAL A 344 -9.50 -12.34 10.40
N TRP A 345 -8.35 -12.23 9.73
CA TRP A 345 -8.13 -11.21 8.71
C TRP A 345 -7.29 -11.76 7.54
N PRO A 346 -7.72 -11.54 6.28
CA PRO A 346 -8.98 -10.89 5.89
C PRO A 346 -10.23 -11.71 6.30
N PRO A 347 -11.40 -11.07 6.50
CA PRO A 347 -12.66 -11.78 6.70
C PRO A 347 -12.92 -12.78 5.57
N VAL A 348 -13.63 -13.85 5.86
CA VAL A 348 -13.94 -14.89 4.87
C VAL A 348 -14.90 -14.31 3.84
N ASP A 349 -14.45 -14.18 2.59
CA ASP A 349 -15.30 -13.74 1.48
C ASP A 349 -16.41 -14.78 1.18
N SER A 350 -17.51 -14.32 0.58
CA SER A 350 -18.66 -15.14 0.16
C SER A 350 -18.30 -16.25 -0.84
N SER A 351 -17.10 -16.20 -1.43
CA SER A 351 -16.53 -17.24 -2.29
C SER A 351 -16.04 -18.47 -1.53
N GLY A 352 -15.97 -18.43 -0.19
CA GLY A 352 -15.49 -19.52 0.64
C GLY A 352 -14.00 -19.87 0.44
N ALA A 353 -13.25 -19.02 -0.27
CA ALA A 353 -11.83 -19.22 -0.51
C ALA A 353 -11.05 -19.00 0.80
N LEU A 354 -10.23 -19.98 1.18
CA LEU A 354 -9.27 -19.86 2.28
C LEU A 354 -8.18 -18.84 1.89
N HIS A 355 -8.39 -17.57 2.23
CA HIS A 355 -7.32 -16.58 2.15
C HIS A 355 -6.26 -16.89 3.21
N ALA A 356 -4.99 -16.80 2.82
CA ALA A 356 -3.91 -16.85 3.80
C ALA A 356 -4.06 -15.69 4.79
N SER A 357 -3.96 -15.98 6.09
CA SER A 357 -4.05 -14.94 7.13
C SER A 357 -3.05 -13.82 6.83
N GLN A 358 -3.55 -12.59 6.78
CA GLN A 358 -2.75 -11.39 6.54
C GLN A 358 -2.49 -10.61 7.84
N VAL A 359 -2.38 -11.31 8.97
CA VAL A 359 -2.07 -10.70 10.28
C VAL A 359 -0.72 -11.16 10.78
N SER A 360 0.10 -10.21 11.20
CA SER A 360 1.33 -10.45 11.93
C SER A 360 1.22 -9.88 13.35
N LEU A 361 1.21 -10.76 14.35
CA LEU A 361 1.24 -10.36 15.76
C LEU A 361 2.69 -10.36 16.25
N ARG A 362 3.15 -9.22 16.79
CA ARG A 362 4.49 -9.07 17.36
C ARG A 362 4.40 -8.80 18.85
N HIS A 363 4.49 -9.87 19.65
CA HIS A 363 4.44 -9.75 21.10
C HIS A 363 5.81 -9.49 21.70
N ARG A 364 5.93 -8.39 22.46
CA ARG A 364 7.20 -7.99 23.07
C ARG A 364 7.55 -8.88 24.26
N ILE A 365 8.83 -9.24 24.37
CA ILE A 365 9.38 -9.85 25.60
C ILE A 365 9.71 -8.73 26.60
N PRO A 366 9.25 -8.80 27.86
CA PRO A 366 9.51 -7.78 28.86
C PRO A 366 11.02 -7.55 29.04
N ARG A 367 11.44 -6.32 28.80
CA ARG A 367 12.75 -5.78 29.20
C ARG A 367 12.50 -4.54 30.06
N ARG A 368 13.56 -4.00 30.66
CA ARG A 368 13.55 -2.73 31.43
C ARG A 368 12.79 -1.62 30.69
N THR A 369 12.39 -0.56 31.40
CA THR A 369 11.69 0.62 30.81
C THR A 369 12.31 1.02 29.48
N LEU A 370 11.48 1.07 28.43
CA LEU A 370 11.92 1.34 27.06
C LEU A 370 12.57 2.71 27.01
N THR A 371 13.75 2.83 26.40
CA THR A 371 14.29 4.16 26.10
C THR A 371 13.63 4.74 24.86
N GLU A 372 13.63 6.07 24.73
CA GLU A 372 13.08 6.76 23.55
C GLU A 372 13.69 6.27 22.23
N TYR A 373 14.99 5.94 22.27
CA TYR A 373 15.74 5.41 21.14
C TYR A 373 15.33 3.98 20.77
N GLU A 374 15.20 3.09 21.75
CA GLU A 374 14.77 1.69 21.53
C GLU A 374 13.33 1.63 21.02
N ALA A 375 12.45 2.50 21.53
CA ALA A 375 11.07 2.63 21.06
C ALA A 375 11.01 3.03 19.58
N SER A 376 11.81 4.02 19.21
CA SER A 376 11.88 4.53 17.84
C SER A 376 12.46 3.50 16.88
N ALA A 377 13.57 2.86 17.26
CA ALA A 377 14.20 1.82 16.46
C ALA A 377 13.21 0.67 16.18
N ARG A 378 12.50 0.21 17.21
CA ARG A 378 11.53 -0.87 17.08
C ARG A 378 10.42 -0.55 16.08
N LEU A 379 9.79 0.62 16.18
CA LEU A 379 8.74 1.02 15.25
C LEU A 379 9.27 1.02 13.82
N VAL A 380 10.44 1.60 13.59
CA VAL A 380 11.02 1.74 12.25
C VAL A 380 11.45 0.40 11.66
N GLU A 381 11.94 -0.51 12.51
CA GLU A 381 12.26 -1.90 12.14
C GLU A 381 11.01 -2.75 11.88
N SER A 382 9.83 -2.30 12.30
CA SER A 382 8.61 -3.09 12.17
C SER A 382 8.17 -3.27 10.71
N PHE A 383 8.49 -2.29 9.87
CA PHE A 383 8.20 -2.27 8.44
C PHE A 383 9.43 -1.84 7.64
N TYR A 384 9.77 -2.61 6.61
CA TYR A 384 10.79 -2.25 5.64
C TYR A 384 10.27 -2.52 4.21
N PRO A 385 10.23 -1.51 3.32
CA PRO A 385 9.58 -1.65 2.02
C PRO A 385 10.41 -2.53 1.07
N VAL A 386 9.80 -3.59 0.55
CA VAL A 386 10.42 -4.45 -0.48
C VAL A 386 10.56 -3.70 -1.79
N ARG A 387 9.51 -2.98 -2.21
CA ARG A 387 9.51 -2.11 -3.38
C ARG A 387 9.50 -0.66 -2.91
N THR A 388 10.63 0.02 -3.03
CA THR A 388 10.82 1.38 -2.49
C THR A 388 9.78 2.38 -2.97
N LYS A 389 9.39 2.29 -4.24
CA LYS A 389 8.42 3.22 -4.84
C LYS A 389 6.97 2.86 -4.55
N ASP A 390 6.66 1.59 -4.34
CA ASP A 390 5.28 1.08 -4.39
C ASP A 390 4.75 0.56 -3.06
N SER A 391 5.64 0.23 -2.12
CA SER A 391 5.29 -0.24 -0.77
C SER A 391 5.23 0.93 0.20
N HIS A 392 4.13 1.08 0.93
CA HIS A 392 3.87 2.17 1.86
C HIS A 392 3.40 1.62 3.21
N VAL A 393 3.54 2.41 4.26
CA VAL A 393 3.12 2.01 5.62
C VAL A 393 2.09 3.00 6.15
N LEU A 394 0.94 2.49 6.57
CA LEU A 394 -0.09 3.24 7.27
C LEU A 394 0.08 3.01 8.76
N ILE A 395 0.51 4.04 9.48
CA ILE A 395 0.67 3.99 10.94
C ILE A 395 -0.65 4.41 11.58
N LEU A 396 -1.15 3.55 12.47
CA LEU A 396 -2.40 3.75 13.18
C LEU A 396 -2.18 3.60 14.69
N SER A 397 -2.62 4.61 15.42
CA SER A 397 -2.77 4.58 16.87
C SER A 397 -4.07 3.85 17.23
N PRO A 398 -4.09 3.02 18.28
CA PRO A 398 -5.29 2.35 18.77
C PRO A 398 -6.43 3.30 19.18
N GLN A 399 -6.15 4.58 19.43
CA GLN A 399 -7.18 5.57 19.74
C GLN A 399 -8.02 6.00 18.52
N ILE A 400 -7.60 5.62 17.31
CA ILE A 400 -8.29 5.99 16.08
C ILE A 400 -9.53 5.14 15.83
N GLU A 401 -10.55 5.77 15.27
CA GLU A 401 -11.62 5.11 14.55
C GLU A 401 -11.66 5.64 13.11
N LEU A 402 -11.76 4.74 12.14
CA LEU A 402 -11.72 5.06 10.71
C LEU A 402 -13.13 5.03 10.10
N SER A 403 -13.39 5.96 9.19
CA SER A 403 -14.57 5.91 8.30
C SER A 403 -14.47 4.68 7.38
N PRO A 404 -15.60 4.07 6.97
CA PRO A 404 -15.59 3.00 5.97
C PRO A 404 -14.90 3.37 4.64
N LEU A 405 -14.75 4.67 4.33
CA LEU A 405 -14.15 5.18 3.09
C LEU A 405 -12.70 5.62 3.23
N TYR A 406 -12.05 5.38 4.37
CA TYR A 406 -10.68 5.83 4.59
C TYR A 406 -9.71 5.30 3.51
N TYR A 407 -9.94 4.07 3.04
CA TYR A 407 -9.09 3.46 2.02
C TYR A 407 -9.28 4.11 0.65
N HIS A 408 -10.51 4.50 0.31
CA HIS A 408 -10.80 5.26 -0.92
C HIS A 408 -10.05 6.59 -0.88
N TYR A 409 -10.11 7.30 0.26
CA TYR A 409 -9.40 8.55 0.47
C TYR A 409 -7.88 8.38 0.27
N LEU A 410 -7.28 7.35 0.87
CA LEU A 410 -5.85 7.06 0.72
C LEU A 410 -5.47 6.77 -0.72
N ILE A 411 -6.17 5.84 -1.38
CA ILE A 411 -5.85 5.44 -2.75
C ILE A 411 -6.01 6.63 -3.69
N TYR A 412 -7.06 7.43 -3.53
CA TYR A 412 -7.28 8.60 -4.37
C TYR A 412 -6.13 9.63 -4.28
N HIS A 413 -5.76 10.02 -3.05
CA HIS A 413 -4.68 10.99 -2.82
C HIS A 413 -3.31 10.42 -3.21
N LEU A 414 -3.07 9.14 -2.96
CA LEU A 414 -1.83 8.48 -3.31
C LEU A 414 -1.65 8.44 -4.84
N LEU A 415 -2.70 8.09 -5.57
CA LEU A 415 -2.70 8.05 -7.03
C LEU A 415 -2.41 9.45 -7.61
N GLU A 416 -3.16 10.47 -7.19
CA GLU A 416 -2.99 11.84 -7.68
C GLU A 416 -1.62 12.43 -7.34
N TYR A 417 -1.15 12.32 -6.10
CA TYR A 417 0.05 13.04 -5.66
C TYR A 417 1.37 12.29 -5.84
N LYS A 418 1.33 10.96 -5.91
CA LYS A 418 2.54 10.14 -6.08
C LYS A 418 2.66 9.49 -7.45
N TYR A 419 1.56 9.02 -8.06
CA TYR A 419 1.63 8.19 -9.28
C TYR A 419 1.28 8.93 -10.57
N SER A 420 0.57 10.05 -10.49
CA SER A 420 0.16 10.87 -11.63
C SER A 420 1.29 11.15 -12.62
N ALA A 421 0.98 11.02 -13.92
CA ALA A 421 1.91 11.36 -15.00
C ALA A 421 2.24 12.86 -15.02
N HIS A 422 1.26 13.72 -14.71
CA HIS A 422 1.48 15.17 -14.56
C HIS A 422 2.43 15.48 -13.39
N GLY A 423 2.42 14.66 -12.33
CA GLY A 423 3.39 14.74 -11.22
C GLY A 423 4.77 14.12 -11.51
N LYS A 424 4.91 13.31 -12.57
CA LYS A 424 6.20 12.73 -13.00
C LYS A 424 6.97 13.64 -13.94
N GLU A 425 6.29 14.33 -14.86
CA GLU A 425 6.93 15.30 -15.77
C GLU A 425 7.34 16.58 -15.04
N THR A 426 6.50 17.04 -14.13
CA THR A 426 6.77 18.17 -13.26
C THR A 426 7.29 17.60 -11.96
N LYS A 427 8.61 17.70 -11.67
CA LYS A 427 9.30 17.21 -10.45
C LYS A 427 8.76 17.87 -9.15
N ASN A 428 7.46 17.84 -8.92
CA ASN A 428 6.72 18.74 -8.04
C ASN A 428 6.35 18.10 -6.70
N SER A 429 6.42 16.77 -6.57
CA SER A 429 6.15 16.06 -5.30
C SER A 429 7.38 15.53 -4.52
N PRO A 430 8.66 15.89 -4.79
CA PRO A 430 9.78 15.22 -4.12
C PRO A 430 9.82 15.46 -2.60
N HIS A 431 9.09 16.47 -2.14
CA HIS A 431 9.04 16.93 -0.75
C HIS A 431 7.86 16.35 0.04
N LEU A 432 6.94 15.63 -0.59
CA LEU A 432 5.84 14.99 0.14
C LEU A 432 6.33 13.70 0.80
N ILE A 433 6.11 13.56 2.10
CA ILE A 433 6.51 12.36 2.86
C ILE A 433 5.40 11.32 2.99
N GLY A 434 4.15 11.76 2.89
CA GLY A 434 2.98 10.96 3.18
C GLY A 434 1.67 11.74 3.20
N ILE A 435 0.61 11.06 3.62
CA ILE A 435 -0.77 11.55 3.67
C ILE A 435 -1.35 11.26 5.06
N SER A 436 -1.86 12.28 5.75
CA SER A 436 -2.58 12.15 7.02
C SER A 436 -4.06 11.85 6.77
N LEU A 437 -4.66 11.05 7.66
CA LEU A 437 -6.11 10.80 7.71
C LEU A 437 -6.83 11.65 8.76
N GLU A 438 -6.08 12.08 9.77
CA GLU A 438 -6.56 12.91 10.86
C GLU A 438 -6.12 14.37 10.65
N LEU A 439 -6.99 15.30 11.05
CA LEU A 439 -6.63 16.69 11.30
C LEU A 439 -6.41 16.92 12.81
N PRO A 440 -5.17 17.18 13.27
CA PRO A 440 -4.91 17.47 14.68
C PRO A 440 -5.54 18.80 15.11
N THR A 441 -6.02 18.86 16.36
CA THR A 441 -6.57 20.10 16.94
C THR A 441 -5.52 20.99 17.60
N HIS A 442 -4.35 20.42 17.93
CA HIS A 442 -3.26 21.08 18.63
C HIS A 442 -1.93 20.91 17.90
N LEU A 443 -1.02 21.83 18.15
CA LEU A 443 0.37 21.70 17.71
C LEU A 443 1.08 20.56 18.45
N LEU A 444 2.08 19.94 17.82
CA LEU A 444 2.82 18.79 18.38
C LEU A 444 3.52 19.07 19.72
N ASN A 445 3.79 20.35 20.02
CA ASN A 445 4.42 20.82 21.25
C ASN A 445 3.40 21.17 22.36
N ASP A 446 2.10 20.95 22.13
CA ASP A 446 0.98 21.36 23.02
C ASP A 446 0.93 22.89 23.31
N SER A 447 1.62 23.74 22.54
CA SER A 447 1.69 25.19 22.86
C SER A 447 0.40 25.94 22.56
N GLY A 448 -0.48 25.41 21.72
CA GLY A 448 -1.74 26.03 21.33
C GLY A 448 -2.55 25.19 20.35
N PRO A 449 -3.77 25.65 19.99
CA PRO A 449 -4.57 25.02 18.94
C PRO A 449 -3.94 25.21 17.57
N LEU A 450 -4.08 24.21 16.70
CA LEU A 450 -3.74 24.34 15.28
C LEU A 450 -4.86 25.12 14.58
N VAL A 451 -4.50 26.15 13.82
CA VAL A 451 -5.45 26.88 12.99
C VAL A 451 -5.23 26.45 11.53
N PRO A 452 -6.16 25.68 10.93
CA PRO A 452 -6.03 25.29 9.53
C PRO A 452 -5.99 26.53 8.62
N PRO A 453 -5.14 26.53 7.58
CA PRO A 453 -5.04 27.65 6.66
C PRO A 453 -6.32 27.75 5.82
N LEU A 454 -6.73 28.99 5.59
CA LEU A 454 -7.83 29.31 4.69
C LEU A 454 -7.29 29.52 3.27
N MET A 455 -8.11 29.23 2.27
CA MET A 455 -7.71 29.42 0.89
C MET A 455 -7.70 30.90 0.51
N GLU A 456 -6.50 31.46 0.27
CA GLU A 456 -6.32 32.88 -0.05
C GLU A 456 -6.58 33.22 -1.53
N THR A 457 -6.26 32.31 -2.45
CA THR A 457 -6.48 32.50 -3.89
C THR A 457 -7.08 31.25 -4.51
N PRO A 458 -8.19 31.35 -5.26
CA PRO A 458 -8.73 30.21 -5.98
C PRO A 458 -7.82 29.89 -7.17
N PRO A 459 -7.58 28.61 -7.50
CA PRO A 459 -6.83 28.25 -8.69
C PRO A 459 -7.46 28.92 -9.91
N SER A 460 -6.66 29.62 -10.72
CA SER A 460 -7.12 30.49 -11.82
C SER A 460 -8.01 29.82 -12.86
N ASN A 461 -8.06 28.48 -12.87
CA ASN A 461 -8.74 27.66 -13.87
C ASN A 461 -9.96 26.90 -13.31
N ARG A 462 -10.32 27.07 -12.02
CA ARG A 462 -11.36 26.25 -11.38
C ARG A 462 -12.51 27.13 -10.87
N LYS A 463 -13.67 27.00 -11.51
CA LYS A 463 -14.91 27.67 -11.10
C LYS A 463 -15.51 26.93 -9.91
N GLY A 464 -15.88 27.64 -8.86
CA GLY A 464 -16.64 27.09 -7.72
C GLY A 464 -15.89 27.03 -6.39
N VAL A 465 -14.61 27.39 -6.33
CA VAL A 465 -13.89 27.46 -5.05
C VAL A 465 -14.08 28.83 -4.42
N ALA A 466 -14.76 28.89 -3.27
CA ALA A 466 -14.95 30.13 -2.53
C ALA A 466 -13.67 30.52 -1.79
N VAL A 467 -13.29 31.80 -1.88
CA VAL A 467 -12.19 32.37 -1.10
C VAL A 467 -12.59 32.37 0.37
N GLY A 468 -11.73 31.87 1.26
CA GLY A 468 -11.97 31.84 2.70
C GLY A 468 -12.52 30.51 3.26
N GLU A 469 -12.64 29.45 2.46
CA GLU A 469 -12.91 28.10 2.96
C GLU A 469 -11.61 27.39 3.38
N ALA A 470 -11.73 26.46 4.34
CA ALA A 470 -10.62 25.59 4.75
C ALA A 470 -10.21 24.70 3.57
N THR A 471 -8.91 24.59 3.33
CA THR A 471 -8.35 23.80 2.22
C THR A 471 -7.35 22.78 2.76
N PRO A 472 -7.20 21.60 2.13
CA PRO A 472 -6.11 20.69 2.45
C PRO A 472 -4.78 21.45 2.40
N PHE A 473 -3.83 21.05 3.24
CA PHE A 473 -2.58 21.79 3.39
C PHE A 473 -1.40 20.88 3.66
N LEU A 474 -0.22 21.41 3.39
CA LEU A 474 1.04 20.77 3.68
C LEU A 474 1.57 21.28 5.01
N TRP A 475 2.03 20.39 5.88
CA TRP A 475 2.61 20.78 7.15
C TRP A 475 3.91 20.02 7.41
N GLU A 476 4.96 20.73 7.82
CA GLU A 476 6.26 20.16 8.20
C GLU A 476 6.23 19.49 9.59
N ALA A 477 5.13 18.81 9.92
CA ALA A 477 4.92 18.12 11.18
C ALA A 477 4.43 16.68 10.92
N PRO A 478 5.09 15.66 11.51
CA PRO A 478 4.64 14.28 11.37
C PRO A 478 3.38 13.99 12.19
N ASN A 479 2.62 12.95 11.81
CA ASN A 479 1.45 12.48 12.54
C ASN A 479 1.64 11.02 12.96
N GLY A 480 1.58 10.74 14.26
CA GLY A 480 1.70 9.39 14.81
C GLY A 480 0.39 8.65 15.08
N ASN A 481 -0.74 9.31 14.86
CA ASN A 481 -2.06 8.76 15.13
C ASN A 481 -2.65 8.07 13.90
N ALA A 482 -2.74 8.76 12.75
CA ALA A 482 -3.24 8.16 11.51
C ALA A 482 -2.61 8.80 10.28
N ALA A 483 -1.51 8.21 9.79
CA ALA A 483 -0.84 8.71 8.59
C ALA A 483 -0.16 7.60 7.77
N LEU A 484 -0.30 7.72 6.44
CA LEU A 484 0.38 6.91 5.44
C LEU A 484 1.73 7.55 5.12
N TYR A 485 2.82 6.82 5.32
CA TYR A 485 4.18 7.22 4.93
C TYR A 485 4.65 6.47 3.69
N PHE A 486 5.29 7.19 2.78
CA PHE A 486 5.81 6.64 1.54
C PHE A 486 7.07 5.79 1.78
N GLY A 487 7.17 4.64 1.12
CA GLY A 487 8.27 3.68 1.34
C GLY A 487 9.66 4.23 1.05
N ASP A 488 9.83 5.03 0.00
CA ASP A 488 11.10 5.67 -0.34
C ASP A 488 11.58 6.62 0.78
N LYS A 489 10.62 7.29 1.42
CA LYS A 489 10.86 8.20 2.54
C LYS A 489 11.04 7.48 3.86
N TRP A 490 10.30 6.39 4.07
CA TRP A 490 10.48 5.51 5.23
C TRP A 490 11.87 4.87 5.23
N MET A 491 12.37 4.46 4.06
CA MET A 491 13.73 3.96 3.91
C MET A 491 14.79 5.03 4.22
N GLU A 492 14.57 6.27 3.76
CA GLU A 492 15.43 7.40 4.14
C GLU A 492 15.41 7.67 5.64
N PHE A 493 14.22 7.56 6.27
CA PHE A 493 14.08 7.68 7.72
C PHE A 493 14.77 6.56 8.49
N HIS A 494 14.69 5.32 8.01
CA HIS A 494 15.44 4.20 8.56
C HIS A 494 16.95 4.45 8.50
N SER A 495 17.45 4.91 7.35
CA SER A 495 18.87 5.29 7.18
C SER A 495 19.28 6.42 8.14
N PHE A 496 18.44 7.45 8.27
CA PHE A 496 18.62 8.56 9.19
C PHE A 496 18.70 8.10 10.64
N LEU A 497 17.73 7.30 11.09
CA LEU A 497 17.65 6.83 12.47
C LEU A 497 18.86 5.95 12.81
N THR A 498 19.26 5.06 11.89
CA THR A 498 20.46 4.23 12.06
C THR A 498 21.70 5.08 12.33
N ALA A 499 21.92 6.14 11.54
CA ALA A 499 23.03 7.06 11.73
C ALA A 499 22.88 7.89 13.02
N ARG A 500 21.67 8.36 13.32
CA ARG A 500 21.38 9.19 14.48
C ARG A 500 21.60 8.46 15.81
N LEU A 501 21.27 7.17 15.85
CA LEU A 501 21.45 6.28 17.01
C LEU A 501 22.93 5.99 17.31
N SER A 502 23.81 6.09 16.30
CA SER A 502 25.27 5.93 16.49
C SER A 502 25.93 7.13 17.17
N LYS A 503 25.20 8.25 17.34
CA LYS A 503 25.70 9.48 17.97
C LYS A 503 25.24 9.57 19.43
N PRO A 504 26.04 10.19 20.32
CA PRO A 504 25.64 10.35 21.71
C PRO A 504 24.35 11.15 21.84
N PRO A 505 23.55 10.91 22.90
CA PRO A 505 22.35 11.69 23.16
C PRO A 505 22.72 13.17 23.32
N THR A 506 22.03 14.03 22.57
CA THR A 506 22.24 15.48 22.61
C THR A 506 21.35 16.13 23.65
N THR A 507 21.82 17.19 24.30
CA THR A 507 21.07 17.94 25.32
C THR A 507 20.03 18.91 24.72
N ARG A 508 19.54 18.66 23.50
CA ARG A 508 18.57 19.57 22.88
C ARG A 508 17.22 19.45 23.57
N THR A 509 16.53 20.58 23.65
CA THR A 509 15.15 20.65 24.14
C THR A 509 14.24 19.89 23.19
N LYS A 510 13.50 18.91 23.72
CA LYS A 510 12.49 18.17 22.97
C LYS A 510 11.44 19.14 22.43
N LEU A 511 11.14 19.08 21.13
CA LEU A 511 10.14 19.94 20.50
C LEU A 511 8.73 19.34 20.61
N ILE A 512 8.63 18.02 20.54
CA ILE A 512 7.35 17.31 20.60
C ILE A 512 7.01 16.94 22.03
N SER A 513 5.74 17.12 22.39
CA SER A 513 5.20 16.74 23.70
C SER A 513 5.44 15.26 24.03
N LYS A 514 5.54 14.92 25.31
CA LYS A 514 5.65 13.53 25.78
C LYS A 514 4.36 12.72 25.58
N LYS A 515 3.26 13.37 25.18
CA LYS A 515 2.02 12.70 24.80
C LYS A 515 2.13 11.94 23.48
N HIS A 516 3.08 12.32 22.63
CA HIS A 516 3.31 11.69 21.35
C HIS A 516 4.52 10.75 21.39
N PRO A 517 4.52 9.66 20.60
CA PRO A 517 5.64 8.73 20.53
C PRO A 517 6.98 9.41 20.19
N SER A 518 8.07 8.92 20.77
CA SER A 518 9.41 9.52 20.62
C SER A 518 9.94 9.56 19.18
N TRP A 519 9.55 8.59 18.34
CA TRP A 519 10.04 8.49 16.96
C TRP A 519 9.66 9.70 16.10
N LEU A 520 8.58 10.38 16.44
CA LEU A 520 8.13 11.59 15.75
C LEU A 520 9.15 12.72 15.87
N GLU A 521 9.92 12.78 16.97
CA GLU A 521 10.96 13.81 17.14
C GLU A 521 12.06 13.60 16.10
N PHE A 522 12.52 12.35 15.93
CA PHE A 522 13.52 12.01 14.91
C PHE A 522 12.98 12.22 13.51
N LEU A 523 11.71 11.89 13.27
CA LEU A 523 11.11 12.15 11.97
C LEU A 523 11.00 13.64 11.69
N LEU A 524 10.65 14.46 12.69
CA LEU A 524 10.60 15.91 12.57
C LEU A 524 11.97 16.50 12.25
N GLU A 525 13.05 16.00 12.89
CA GLU A 525 14.43 16.40 12.54
C GLU A 525 14.72 16.16 11.05
N LEU A 526 14.39 14.96 10.54
CA LEU A 526 14.58 14.63 9.13
C LEU A 526 13.70 15.50 8.23
N MET A 527 12.44 15.71 8.60
CA MET A 527 11.51 16.51 7.83
C MET A 527 12.01 17.94 7.66
N ARG A 528 12.52 18.55 8.73
CA ARG A 528 13.10 19.90 8.69
C ARG A 528 14.38 19.95 7.86
N ALA A 529 15.25 18.95 7.95
CA ALA A 529 16.46 18.90 7.13
C ALA A 529 16.16 18.70 5.63
N ARG A 530 15.10 17.96 5.30
CA ARG A 530 14.77 17.62 3.90
C ARG A 530 13.67 18.47 3.29
N ARG A 531 13.12 19.40 4.07
CA ARG A 531 11.94 20.16 3.70
C ARG A 531 10.80 19.21 3.30
N TYR A 532 10.57 18.21 4.15
CA TYR A 532 9.47 17.27 3.95
C TYR A 532 8.22 17.75 4.65
N SER A 533 7.10 17.60 3.94
CA SER A 533 5.78 17.92 4.46
C SER A 533 4.86 16.70 4.36
N LEU A 534 3.91 16.64 5.27
CA LEU A 534 2.81 15.69 5.25
C LEU A 534 1.56 16.42 4.74
N LEU A 535 0.74 15.75 3.92
CA LEU A 535 -0.54 16.28 3.49
C LEU A 535 -1.58 16.07 4.59
N TYR A 536 -2.22 17.14 5.06
CA TYR A 536 -3.30 17.08 6.04
C TYR A 536 -4.68 17.29 5.40
N PRO A 537 -5.69 16.53 5.84
CA PRO A 537 -7.07 16.67 5.37
C PRO A 537 -7.70 17.95 5.91
N ILE A 538 -8.90 18.25 5.40
CA ILE A 538 -9.85 19.13 6.06
C ILE A 538 -11.01 18.31 6.60
N VAL A 539 -11.66 18.83 7.62
CA VAL A 539 -12.98 18.34 8.03
C VAL A 539 -14.01 18.92 7.06
N SER A 540 -14.98 18.12 6.62
CA SER A 540 -16.00 18.58 5.67
C SER A 540 -16.93 19.63 6.31
N ILE A 541 -17.76 20.27 5.49
CA ILE A 541 -18.70 21.32 5.91
C ILE A 541 -19.66 20.83 7.01
N ASP A 542 -20.00 19.54 7.02
CA ASP A 542 -20.90 18.90 7.98
C ASP A 542 -20.17 18.26 9.18
N ASP A 543 -18.94 18.70 9.48
CA ASP A 543 -18.09 18.13 10.53
C ASP A 543 -17.78 16.63 10.34
N GLN A 544 -17.78 16.17 9.08
CA GLN A 544 -17.46 14.78 8.76
C GLN A 544 -15.96 14.61 8.50
N ALA A 545 -15.36 13.69 9.23
CA ALA A 545 -13.94 13.34 9.11
C ALA A 545 -13.76 11.91 8.58
N ILE A 546 -12.58 11.66 7.99
CA ILE A 546 -12.17 10.33 7.54
C ILE A 546 -11.63 9.49 8.71
N ALA A 547 -11.04 10.13 9.71
CA ALA A 547 -10.58 9.50 10.94
C ALA A 547 -10.87 10.43 12.12
N THR A 548 -11.17 9.84 13.28
CA THR A 548 -11.31 10.58 14.53
C THR A 548 -10.45 9.95 15.63
N VAL A 549 -9.91 10.80 16.52
CA VAL A 549 -9.12 10.37 17.66
C VAL A 549 -9.97 10.46 18.91
N HIS A 550 -10.15 9.30 19.53
CA HIS A 550 -10.91 9.21 20.75
C HIS A 550 -10.05 9.43 21.97
N ASN A 551 -10.62 10.10 22.97
CA ASN A 551 -9.87 10.54 24.15
C ASN A 551 -9.89 9.51 25.30
N GLU A 552 -10.81 8.55 25.29
CA GLU A 552 -10.90 7.55 26.34
C GLU A 552 -9.75 6.54 26.31
N LEU A 553 -9.43 6.00 27.48
CA LEU A 553 -8.41 4.95 27.65
C LEU A 553 -7.04 5.29 27.03
N TYR A 554 -6.76 6.58 26.84
CA TYR A 554 -5.46 7.06 26.40
C TYR A 554 -4.37 6.61 27.37
N GLN A 555 -3.22 6.26 26.79
CA GLN A 555 -2.03 5.82 27.51
C GLN A 555 -0.86 6.64 26.98
N VAL A 556 -0.08 7.24 27.88
CA VAL A 556 1.18 7.89 27.51
C VAL A 556 2.13 6.83 26.94
N PRO A 557 2.89 7.15 25.87
CA PRO A 557 3.87 6.23 25.31
C PRO A 557 4.82 5.68 26.38
N GLU A 558 5.09 4.38 26.31
CA GLU A 558 5.77 3.63 27.37
C GLU A 558 7.23 4.03 27.57
N GLU A 559 7.84 4.67 26.57
CA GLU A 559 9.19 5.23 26.66
C GLU A 559 9.30 6.40 27.64
N PHE A 560 8.18 7.02 28.01
CA PHE A 560 8.15 8.07 29.02
C PHE A 560 7.79 7.48 30.38
N PRO A 561 8.49 7.90 31.45
CA PRO A 561 8.15 7.45 32.79
C PRO A 561 6.72 7.92 33.11
N ARG A 562 5.85 6.98 33.51
CA ARG A 562 4.63 7.35 34.22
C ARG A 562 5.07 8.08 35.47
N GLU A 563 4.73 9.36 35.59
CA GLU A 563 4.96 10.05 36.86
C GLU A 563 4.22 9.26 37.94
N PRO A 564 4.91 8.79 39.01
CA PRO A 564 4.21 8.14 40.11
C PRO A 564 3.24 9.17 40.65
N SER A 565 1.94 8.86 40.63
CA SER A 565 0.93 9.66 41.29
C SER A 565 1.42 9.94 42.71
N ALA A 566 1.72 11.21 43.02
CA ALA A 566 1.97 11.59 44.40
C ALA A 566 0.78 11.05 45.21
N PRO A 567 1.01 10.36 46.34
CA PRO A 567 -0.07 9.79 47.13
C PRO A 567 -1.05 10.92 47.43
N ALA A 568 -2.25 10.84 46.86
CA ALA A 568 -3.29 11.79 47.16
C ALA A 568 -3.53 11.74 48.68
N PRO A 569 -3.66 12.89 49.37
CA PRO A 569 -4.11 12.87 50.75
C PRO A 569 -5.45 12.13 50.76
N VAL A 570 -5.50 11.05 51.53
CA VAL A 570 -6.70 10.23 51.72
C VAL A 570 -7.82 11.18 52.12
N PRO A 571 -8.89 11.34 51.31
CA PRO A 571 -10.03 12.15 51.72
C PRO A 571 -10.63 11.48 52.97
N GLU A 572 -10.92 12.25 54.02
CA GLU A 572 -11.70 11.75 55.15
C GLU A 572 -13.00 11.16 54.61
N LEU A 573 -13.19 9.84 54.75
CA LEU A 573 -14.41 9.17 54.30
C LEU A 573 -15.59 9.70 55.10
N ASN A 574 -16.42 10.52 54.45
CA ASN A 574 -17.72 10.89 54.96
C ASN A 574 -18.72 9.75 54.66
N PRO A 575 -19.30 9.07 55.66
CA PRO A 575 -20.15 7.90 55.46
C PRO A 575 -21.49 8.16 54.75
N GLU A 576 -21.82 9.42 54.44
CA GLU A 576 -23.06 9.82 53.76
C GLU A 576 -22.90 10.12 52.26
N GLU A 577 -21.68 10.13 51.72
CA GLU A 577 -21.47 10.29 50.27
C GLU A 577 -21.45 8.93 49.55
N PRO A 578 -22.15 8.79 48.41
CA PRO A 578 -22.02 7.59 47.59
C PRO A 578 -20.55 7.44 47.17
N LEU A 579 -20.02 6.22 47.30
CA LEU A 579 -18.67 5.85 46.87
C LEU A 579 -18.50 6.12 45.37
N SER A 580 -18.13 7.34 45.02
CA SER A 580 -17.61 7.67 43.71
C SER A 580 -16.17 7.17 43.71
N LEU A 581 -15.90 6.14 42.89
CA LEU A 581 -14.55 5.76 42.54
C LEU A 581 -13.92 6.98 41.85
N VAL A 582 -13.25 7.82 42.62
CA VAL A 582 -12.30 8.80 42.09
C VAL A 582 -11.18 7.97 41.51
N TYR A 583 -11.35 7.56 40.25
CA TYR A 583 -10.32 6.96 39.45
C TYR A 583 -9.11 7.89 39.57
N GLU A 584 -7.99 7.35 40.07
CA GLU A 584 -6.71 8.03 40.10
C GLU A 584 -6.55 8.78 38.77
N ARG A 585 -6.26 10.08 38.87
CA ARG A 585 -6.14 10.98 37.74
C ARG A 585 -5.04 10.45 36.82
N LYS A 586 -5.39 9.58 35.87
CA LYS A 586 -4.64 9.37 34.63
C LYS A 586 -4.37 10.77 34.09
N GLU A 587 -3.13 11.02 33.69
CA GLU A 587 -2.76 12.25 32.96
C GLU A 587 -3.88 12.53 31.94
N ARG A 588 -4.43 13.76 31.99
CA ARG A 588 -5.58 14.08 31.14
C ARG A 588 -5.14 13.86 29.69
N PRO A 589 -5.92 13.09 28.89
CA PRO A 589 -5.65 12.97 27.47
C PRO A 589 -5.56 14.38 26.87
N PRO A 590 -4.77 14.56 25.80
CA PRO A 590 -4.87 15.78 25.01
C PRO A 590 -6.34 15.96 24.61
N PRO A 591 -6.94 17.16 24.75
CA PRO A 591 -8.33 17.37 24.38
C PRO A 591 -8.43 17.38 22.85
N ASN A 592 -8.55 16.21 22.24
CA ASN A 592 -8.83 16.11 20.81
C ASN A 592 -10.33 16.32 20.59
N THR A 593 -10.67 17.08 19.55
CA THR A 593 -12.07 17.20 19.12
C THR A 593 -12.44 15.92 18.39
N GLU A 594 -13.47 15.23 18.88
CA GLU A 594 -14.04 14.07 18.21
C GLU A 594 -14.99 14.55 17.12
N HIS A 595 -14.79 14.04 15.91
CA HIS A 595 -15.54 14.41 14.71
C HIS A 595 -16.43 13.25 14.29
N SER A 596 -17.56 13.55 13.66
CA SER A 596 -18.43 12.49 13.14
C SER A 596 -17.76 11.81 11.95
N LEU A 597 -17.77 10.47 11.91
CA LEU A 597 -17.19 9.74 10.79
C LEU A 597 -18.10 9.82 9.57
N SER A 598 -17.52 10.07 8.40
CA SER A 598 -18.31 10.12 7.18
C SER A 598 -18.83 8.75 6.75
N SER A 599 -20.07 8.74 6.26
CA SER A 599 -20.74 7.61 5.61
C SER A 599 -21.26 7.95 4.21
N SER A 600 -21.04 9.19 3.75
CA SER A 600 -21.45 9.66 2.41
C SER A 600 -20.37 9.37 1.36
N THR A 601 -20.65 9.50 0.07
CA THR A 601 -19.67 9.16 -0.98
C THR A 601 -18.41 10.03 -0.88
N LEU A 602 -17.25 9.51 -1.31
CA LEU A 602 -15.99 10.25 -1.17
C LEU A 602 -16.05 11.63 -1.84
N LEU A 603 -16.74 11.75 -2.98
CA LEU A 603 -16.88 13.02 -3.70
C LEU A 603 -17.67 14.09 -2.93
N SER A 604 -18.60 13.72 -2.05
CA SER A 604 -19.33 14.70 -1.22
C SER A 604 -18.50 15.19 -0.03
N ILE A 605 -17.54 14.39 0.41
CA ILE A 605 -16.63 14.76 1.51
C ILE A 605 -15.51 15.67 1.00
N LEU A 606 -15.02 15.42 -0.22
CA LEU A 606 -13.88 16.13 -0.76
C LEU A 606 -14.26 17.55 -1.22
N PRO A 607 -13.36 18.53 -1.01
CA PRO A 607 -13.57 19.88 -1.54
C PRO A 607 -13.66 19.85 -3.07
N ASN A 608 -14.34 20.84 -3.64
CA ASN A 608 -14.42 21.06 -5.09
C ASN A 608 -14.96 19.86 -5.89
N SER A 609 -15.91 19.11 -5.33
CA SER A 609 -16.48 17.91 -5.98
C SER A 609 -15.40 16.90 -6.39
N GLY A 610 -14.39 16.75 -5.53
CA GLY A 610 -13.26 15.85 -5.73
C GLY A 610 -12.25 16.29 -6.80
N ASP A 611 -12.15 17.57 -7.14
CA ASP A 611 -11.03 18.07 -7.96
C ASP A 611 -9.87 18.52 -7.07
N LEU A 612 -8.90 17.63 -6.83
CA LEU A 612 -7.77 17.89 -5.95
C LEU A 612 -6.85 18.99 -6.51
N PRO A 613 -6.43 19.97 -5.71
CA PRO A 613 -5.49 21.01 -6.11
C PRO A 613 -4.08 20.44 -6.33
N GLU A 614 -3.30 21.09 -7.19
CA GLU A 614 -1.89 20.74 -7.35
C GLU A 614 -1.09 20.97 -6.06
N ILE A 615 -0.11 20.12 -5.78
CA ILE A 615 0.71 20.19 -4.54
C ILE A 615 1.32 21.58 -4.33
N LEU A 616 1.78 22.25 -5.39
CA LEU A 616 2.42 23.57 -5.30
C LEU A 616 1.44 24.72 -4.98
N GLN A 617 0.14 24.48 -5.14
CA GLN A 617 -0.92 25.45 -4.84
C GLN A 617 -1.44 25.30 -3.41
N LEU A 618 -1.06 24.22 -2.71
CA LEU A 618 -1.45 23.99 -1.33
C LEU A 618 -0.71 24.95 -0.38
N PRO A 619 -1.40 25.49 0.64
CA PRO A 619 -0.75 26.22 1.71
C PRO A 619 0.28 25.32 2.42
N LEU A 620 1.42 25.90 2.78
CA LEU A 620 2.50 25.21 3.49
C LEU A 620 2.66 25.82 4.89
N LEU A 621 2.66 24.98 5.91
CA LEU A 621 2.92 25.35 7.29
C LEU A 621 4.29 24.82 7.75
N ALA A 622 5.02 25.65 8.50
CA ALA A 622 6.21 25.27 9.26
C ALA A 622 5.85 24.29 10.40
N PHE A 623 6.85 23.66 10.99
CA PHE A 623 6.67 22.75 12.14
C PHE A 623 5.94 23.39 13.35
N ASP A 624 5.98 24.71 13.49
CA ASP A 624 5.32 25.47 14.56
C ASP A 624 3.88 25.93 14.19
N GLY A 625 3.41 25.63 12.97
CA GLY A 625 2.10 26.01 12.47
C GLY A 625 2.06 27.38 11.78
N SER A 626 3.19 28.07 11.63
CA SER A 626 3.25 29.33 10.88
C SER A 626 3.24 29.11 9.37
N SER A 627 2.57 29.99 8.61
CA SER A 627 2.53 29.91 7.15
C SER A 627 3.88 30.20 6.52
N LEU A 628 4.33 29.33 5.61
CA LEU A 628 5.58 29.44 4.87
C LEU A 628 5.36 29.58 3.37
N THR A 629 6.17 30.40 2.73
CA THR A 629 6.32 30.38 1.27
C THR A 629 7.27 29.27 0.82
N GLN A 630 7.15 28.84 -0.44
CA GLN A 630 8.02 27.81 -1.02
C GLN A 630 9.51 28.18 -0.94
N LYS A 631 9.84 29.47 -0.97
CA LYS A 631 11.21 29.98 -0.86
C LYS A 631 11.72 29.93 0.59
N GLN A 632 10.93 30.42 1.55
CA GLN A 632 11.29 30.39 2.97
C GLN A 632 11.55 28.97 3.45
N ALA A 633 10.67 28.02 3.13
CA ALA A 633 10.86 26.63 3.51
C ALA A 633 12.16 26.01 2.95
N ASN A 634 12.61 26.43 1.76
CA ASN A 634 13.93 26.01 1.24
C ASN A 634 15.09 26.62 2.04
N ASP A 635 15.01 27.92 2.33
CA ASP A 635 16.04 28.64 3.07
C ASP A 635 16.14 28.11 4.52
N ASP A 636 15.01 27.84 5.16
CA ASP A 636 14.91 27.26 6.51
C ASP A 636 15.46 25.84 6.55
N ALA A 637 15.13 25.00 5.56
CA ALA A 637 15.67 23.65 5.49
C ALA A 637 17.18 23.63 5.23
N TRP A 638 17.69 24.55 4.40
CA TRP A 638 19.12 24.68 4.15
C TRP A 638 19.87 25.11 5.43
N THR A 639 19.38 26.15 6.10
CA THR A 639 19.98 26.64 7.35
C THR A 639 19.92 25.59 8.46
N PHE A 640 18.81 24.87 8.59
CA PHE A 640 18.67 23.76 9.53
C PHE A 640 19.62 22.62 9.19
N THR A 641 19.75 22.25 7.91
CA THR A 641 20.67 21.19 7.46
C THR A 641 22.11 21.51 7.80
N GLU A 642 22.57 22.72 7.52
CA GLU A 642 23.94 23.15 7.84
C GLU A 642 24.20 23.14 9.35
N ALA A 643 23.24 23.60 10.16
CA ALA A 643 23.31 23.52 11.61
C ALA A 643 23.30 22.05 12.10
N TYR A 644 22.45 21.22 11.53
CA TYR A 644 22.32 19.80 11.89
C TYR A 644 23.60 19.02 11.62
N ARG A 645 24.18 19.19 10.42
CA ARG A 645 25.43 18.55 10.00
C ARG A 645 26.58 18.88 10.96
N ARG A 646 26.66 20.13 11.41
CA ARG A 646 27.69 20.62 12.32
C ARG A 646 27.47 20.13 13.76
N ASP A 647 26.25 20.26 14.27
CA ASP A 647 25.95 20.02 15.69
C ASP A 647 25.77 18.53 16.02
N ILE A 648 25.12 17.77 15.13
CA ILE A 648 24.77 16.35 15.35
C ILE A 648 25.53 15.45 14.36
N GLY A 649 25.59 15.87 13.09
CA GLY A 649 26.26 15.14 12.03
C GLY A 649 27.76 14.97 12.24
N GLY A 650 28.40 15.81 13.07
CA GLY A 650 29.85 15.78 13.32
C GLY A 650 30.69 16.30 12.14
N CYS A 651 30.07 17.00 11.19
CA CYS A 651 30.75 17.57 10.03
C CYS A 651 31.53 18.84 10.40
N LYS A 652 32.77 18.93 9.89
CA LYS A 652 33.56 20.17 9.94
C LYS A 652 32.97 21.20 8.98
N ALA A 653 33.13 22.49 9.28
CA ALA A 653 32.62 23.60 8.46
C ALA A 653 33.16 23.61 7.01
N GLU A 654 34.29 22.95 6.75
CA GLU A 654 34.93 22.83 5.43
C GLU A 654 34.71 21.45 4.78
N ALA A 655 33.89 20.57 5.37
CA ALA A 655 33.65 19.25 4.83
C ALA A 655 32.84 19.32 3.53
N GLU A 656 33.34 18.67 2.48
CA GLU A 656 32.68 18.62 1.18
C GLU A 656 31.30 17.96 1.31
N VAL A 657 30.25 18.63 0.81
CA VAL A 657 28.88 18.12 0.87
C VAL A 657 28.82 16.83 0.04
N THR A 658 28.67 15.70 0.72
CA THR A 658 28.52 14.40 0.05
C THR A 658 27.28 14.44 -0.82
N LYS A 659 27.40 13.96 -2.05
CA LYS A 659 26.27 13.91 -2.98
C LYS A 659 25.15 13.07 -2.35
N ARG A 660 23.95 13.63 -2.30
CA ARG A 660 22.76 12.94 -1.80
C ARG A 660 22.52 11.65 -2.59
N GLU A 661 22.45 10.54 -1.87
CA GLU A 661 22.01 9.26 -2.41
C GLU A 661 20.49 9.13 -2.30
N PRO A 662 19.82 8.48 -3.27
CA PRO A 662 18.38 8.26 -3.19
C PRO A 662 18.06 7.34 -2.00
N ASN A 663 16.98 7.65 -1.28
CA ASN A 663 16.47 6.87 -0.14
C ASN A 663 17.47 6.75 1.04
N SER A 664 18.43 7.66 1.15
CA SER A 664 19.47 7.65 2.18
C SER A 664 19.62 9.05 2.77
N ALA A 665 19.87 9.10 4.09
CA ALA A 665 20.11 10.34 4.83
C ALA A 665 21.54 10.44 5.37
N LEU A 666 22.44 9.56 4.90
CA LEU A 666 23.81 9.47 5.40
C LEU A 666 24.64 10.72 5.06
N ASP A 667 24.27 11.49 4.04
CA ASP A 667 24.92 12.76 3.73
C ASP A 667 24.84 13.74 4.90
N LEU A 668 23.83 13.67 5.77
CA LEU A 668 23.71 14.55 6.95
C LEU A 668 24.79 14.29 8.02
N PHE A 669 25.57 13.21 7.89
CA PHE A 669 26.55 12.77 8.89
C PHE A 669 27.95 12.64 8.30
N CYS A 670 28.94 13.14 9.02
CA CYS A 670 30.36 12.95 8.74
C CYS A 670 30.94 12.14 9.91
N HIS A 671 31.60 11.01 9.65
CA HIS A 671 32.08 10.04 10.66
C HIS A 671 31.03 9.05 11.20
N LEU A 672 30.53 8.17 10.31
CA LEU A 672 29.72 6.99 10.69
C LEU A 672 30.57 5.81 11.20
N ASP A 673 31.90 5.86 11.01
CA ASP A 673 32.83 4.81 11.43
C ASP A 673 33.07 4.77 12.95
N GLN A 674 32.66 5.80 13.70
CA GLN A 674 32.81 5.83 15.16
C GLN A 674 31.52 5.32 15.81
N VAL A 675 31.57 4.12 16.36
CA VAL A 675 30.43 3.50 17.05
C VAL A 675 30.42 4.01 18.48
N TYR A 676 29.32 4.65 18.89
CA TYR A 676 29.09 5.01 20.28
C TYR A 676 28.61 3.79 21.06
N ASP A 677 29.30 3.45 22.14
CA ASP A 677 28.87 2.41 23.08
C ASP A 677 28.12 3.05 24.27
N PRO A 678 26.80 2.82 24.39
CA PRO A 678 25.98 3.40 25.46
C PRO A 678 26.32 2.83 26.85
N MET A 679 26.98 1.67 26.96
CA MET A 679 27.40 1.14 28.27
C MET A 679 28.67 1.81 28.81
N THR A 680 29.58 2.22 27.93
CA THR A 680 30.87 2.83 28.32
C THR A 680 30.87 4.35 28.18
N ASN A 681 29.83 4.92 27.58
CA ASN A 681 29.70 6.35 27.30
C ASN A 681 30.91 6.91 26.52
N GLN A 682 31.48 6.07 25.65
CA GLN A 682 32.65 6.39 24.83
C GLN A 682 32.36 6.05 23.37
N ALA A 683 32.81 6.93 22.47
CA ALA A 683 32.87 6.63 21.04
C ALA A 683 34.17 5.89 20.74
N TYR A 684 34.09 4.75 20.05
CA TYR A 684 35.27 3.99 19.64
C TYR A 684 35.29 3.77 18.12
N ASP A 685 36.49 3.73 17.56
CA ASP A 685 36.72 3.42 16.16
C ASP A 685 37.14 1.94 16.05
N PRO A 686 36.31 1.06 15.47
CA PRO A 686 36.64 -0.36 15.31
C PRO A 686 37.89 -0.58 14.45
N LYS A 687 38.30 0.39 13.60
CA LYS A 687 39.53 0.30 12.80
C LYS A 687 40.81 0.50 13.63
N ASN A 688 40.72 1.19 14.78
CA ASN A 688 41.87 1.42 15.67
C ASN A 688 42.16 0.24 16.63
N MET A 689 41.31 -0.78 16.67
CA MET A 689 41.52 -1.94 17.55
C MET A 689 42.63 -2.88 17.03
N HIS A 690 42.88 -2.91 15.71
CA HIS A 690 43.94 -3.74 15.13
C HIS A 690 45.37 -3.21 15.36
N HIS A 691 45.54 -1.99 15.88
CA HIS A 691 46.86 -1.43 16.21
C HIS A 691 47.24 -1.49 17.69
N ARG A 692 46.34 -1.93 18.58
CA ARG A 692 46.64 -2.08 20.03
C ARG A 692 47.09 -3.48 20.46
N GLY A 693 47.24 -4.41 19.52
CA GLY A 693 47.64 -5.81 19.79
C GLY A 693 49.13 -6.12 19.70
N SER A 694 50.01 -5.15 19.42
CA SER A 694 51.45 -5.40 19.23
C SER A 694 52.33 -4.36 19.94
N ALA A 695 52.18 -4.21 21.25
CA ALA A 695 53.17 -3.54 22.08
C ALA A 695 53.55 -4.45 23.27
N GLN A 696 54.70 -5.10 23.09
CA GLN A 696 55.57 -5.80 24.06
C GLN A 696 55.11 -5.85 25.52
N ARG A 697 54.64 -7.02 25.94
CA ARG A 697 54.73 -7.48 27.34
C ARG A 697 56.20 -7.79 27.65
N LYS A 698 56.89 -6.89 28.35
CA LYS A 698 58.13 -7.23 29.07
C LYS A 698 57.75 -7.98 30.35
N ARG A 699 58.41 -9.12 30.56
CA ARG A 699 58.38 -9.93 31.80
C ARG A 699 58.89 -9.13 32.99
N PRO A 700 58.42 -9.51 34.19
CA PRO A 700 59.31 -9.77 35.31
C PRO A 700 59.21 -11.26 35.71
N GLU A 701 60.35 -11.96 35.63
CA GLU A 701 60.75 -13.07 36.52
C GLU A 701 61.39 -12.36 37.75
N ASP A 702 61.20 -12.72 39.02
CA ASP A 702 61.49 -14.00 39.71
C ASP A 702 60.77 -14.10 41.09
N GLU A 703 60.63 -15.35 41.57
CA GLU A 703 60.49 -15.87 42.96
C GLU A 703 59.23 -15.49 43.78
N ASP A 704 58.43 -16.38 44.40
CA ASP A 704 58.73 -17.63 45.13
C ASP A 704 57.59 -18.69 45.07
N LEU A 705 57.98 -19.96 45.26
CA LEU A 705 57.18 -21.19 45.32
C LEU A 705 56.46 -21.42 46.66
N ILE A 706 55.19 -21.90 46.64
CA ILE A 706 54.55 -22.67 47.72
C ILE A 706 53.66 -23.79 47.10
N PRO A 707 53.59 -25.02 47.66
CA PRO A 707 53.25 -26.24 46.92
C PRO A 707 51.75 -26.58 46.81
N ALA A 708 51.44 -27.34 45.75
CA ALA A 708 50.15 -27.97 45.49
C ALA A 708 49.82 -29.06 46.52
N GLU A 709 49.15 -28.70 47.60
CA GLU A 709 48.48 -29.67 48.49
C GLU A 709 47.34 -29.02 49.31
N GLN A 710 46.49 -28.20 48.68
CA GLN A 710 45.33 -27.58 49.37
C GLN A 710 44.04 -27.43 48.54
N GLU A 711 43.96 -27.99 47.32
CA GLU A 711 42.71 -27.93 46.52
C GLU A 711 41.73 -29.09 46.74
N GLU A 712 42.15 -30.20 47.36
CA GLU A 712 41.25 -31.36 47.56
C GLU A 712 40.45 -31.32 48.89
N SER A 713 40.82 -30.46 49.86
CA SER A 713 40.09 -30.30 51.12
C SER A 713 38.93 -29.29 51.02
N ALA A 714 39.07 -28.24 50.20
CA ALA A 714 38.04 -27.22 50.02
C ALA A 714 36.81 -27.72 49.24
N GLN A 715 36.98 -28.70 48.36
CA GLN A 715 35.87 -29.30 47.60
C GLN A 715 35.08 -30.34 48.41
N ARG A 716 35.67 -30.95 49.45
CA ARG A 716 34.98 -31.88 50.37
C ARG A 716 34.18 -31.16 51.47
N GLU A 717 34.59 -29.96 51.87
CA GLU A 717 33.83 -29.16 52.86
C GLU A 717 32.62 -28.43 52.23
N ALA A 718 32.72 -28.00 50.96
CA ALA A 718 31.58 -27.38 50.26
C ALA A 718 30.43 -28.36 49.97
N SER A 719 30.73 -29.64 49.74
CA SER A 719 29.74 -30.69 49.50
C SER A 719 29.08 -31.22 50.78
N ALA A 720 29.74 -31.11 51.94
CA ALA A 720 29.16 -31.43 53.25
C ALA A 720 28.23 -30.32 53.79
N HIS A 721 28.41 -29.07 53.34
CA HIS A 721 27.58 -27.93 53.76
C HIS A 721 26.21 -27.88 53.05
N LEU A 722 26.15 -28.31 51.78
CA LEU A 722 24.91 -28.44 51.01
C LEU A 722 23.98 -29.57 51.50
N ALA A 723 24.55 -30.63 52.11
CA ALA A 723 23.76 -31.72 52.70
C ALA A 723 23.16 -31.39 54.08
N ARG A 724 23.62 -30.33 54.75
CA ARG A 724 23.16 -29.92 56.10
C ARG A 724 22.03 -28.87 56.08
N GLN A 725 21.79 -28.19 54.97
CA GLN A 725 20.72 -27.18 54.87
C GLN A 725 19.36 -27.73 54.37
N ALA A 726 19.31 -28.96 53.84
CA ALA A 726 18.05 -29.60 53.42
C ALA A 726 17.32 -30.34 54.56
N GLY A 727 17.77 -30.20 55.82
CA GLY A 727 17.29 -30.97 56.96
C GLY A 727 16.96 -30.09 58.17
N LYS A 728 16.05 -29.13 58.03
CA LYS A 728 15.33 -28.47 59.13
C LYS A 728 14.25 -27.58 58.54
N ASP A 729 13.04 -28.13 58.43
CA ASP A 729 11.76 -27.45 58.67
C ASP A 729 10.64 -28.43 58.30
N THR A 730 10.14 -29.16 59.31
CA THR A 730 8.75 -29.63 59.45
C THR A 730 8.64 -30.56 60.65
N ALA A 731 8.07 -30.07 61.74
CA ALA A 731 7.48 -30.89 62.78
C ALA A 731 6.40 -30.09 63.54
N SER A 732 5.13 -30.34 63.22
CA SER A 732 4.06 -30.43 64.23
C SER A 732 2.83 -31.16 63.68
N LEU A 733 2.36 -32.10 64.51
CA LEU A 733 1.03 -32.77 64.56
C LEU A 733 0.84 -34.16 63.90
N PRO A 734 0.04 -35.05 64.54
CA PRO A 734 0.34 -36.49 64.61
C PRO A 734 -0.76 -37.45 64.10
N LYS A 735 -0.32 -38.70 63.80
CA LYS A 735 -0.94 -40.06 63.91
C LYS A 735 -2.43 -40.22 63.51
N ASP A 736 -2.85 -41.19 62.68
CA ASP A 736 -2.67 -42.64 62.85
C ASP A 736 -3.04 -43.43 61.55
N LYS A 737 -2.31 -44.54 61.31
CA LYS A 737 -2.57 -45.78 60.51
C LYS A 737 -3.31 -45.72 59.16
N GLY A 738 -2.66 -46.09 58.04
CA GLY A 738 -2.52 -47.48 57.53
C GLY A 738 -3.23 -47.53 56.16
N ASP A 739 -2.93 -48.30 55.11
CA ASP A 739 -2.08 -49.45 54.81
C ASP A 739 -2.07 -49.53 53.25
N LYS A 740 -0.96 -49.94 52.63
CA LYS A 740 -0.78 -50.36 51.20
C LYS A 740 -0.95 -49.29 50.10
N GLY A 741 -0.05 -49.08 49.14
CA GLY A 741 1.03 -49.93 48.63
C GLY A 741 0.61 -50.69 47.37
N LYS A 742 0.86 -50.05 46.20
CA LYS A 742 1.01 -50.60 44.83
C LYS A 742 -0.25 -51.02 44.06
N GLU A 743 -0.58 -50.26 43.02
CA GLU A 743 -0.59 -50.70 41.61
C GLU A 743 -0.93 -49.52 40.68
N ARG A 744 0.10 -48.84 40.18
CA ARG A 744 0.00 -47.84 39.09
C ARG A 744 0.50 -48.48 37.80
N GLN A 745 -0.37 -49.23 37.14
CA GLN A 745 -0.30 -49.56 35.72
C GLN A 745 -1.72 -49.90 35.26
N ASN A 746 -2.63 -48.90 35.18
CA ASN A 746 -3.94 -49.03 34.52
C ASN A 746 -4.71 -47.70 34.38
N GLU A 747 -4.05 -46.61 33.97
CA GLU A 747 -4.74 -45.34 33.67
C GLU A 747 -4.51 -44.81 32.25
N SER A 748 -3.76 -45.53 31.42
CA SER A 748 -3.50 -45.13 30.02
C SER A 748 -4.54 -45.68 29.02
N GLN A 749 -5.32 -46.70 29.40
CA GLN A 749 -6.30 -47.34 28.52
C GLN A 749 -7.73 -46.77 28.69
N THR A 750 -8.02 -46.12 29.81
CA THR A 750 -9.39 -45.72 30.20
C THR A 750 -9.80 -44.31 29.71
N GLN A 751 -8.87 -43.56 29.10
CA GLN A 751 -9.18 -42.27 28.47
C GLN A 751 -9.47 -42.37 26.96
N LEU A 752 -8.97 -43.42 26.29
CA LEU A 752 -9.23 -43.63 24.85
C LEU A 752 -10.66 -44.15 24.59
N ASP A 753 -11.23 -44.94 25.51
CA ASP A 753 -12.59 -45.47 25.41
C ASP A 753 -13.69 -44.47 25.81
N ARG A 754 -13.32 -43.36 26.47
CA ARG A 754 -14.27 -42.26 26.77
C ARG A 754 -14.44 -41.26 25.63
N GLN A 755 -13.41 -41.07 24.80
CA GLN A 755 -13.53 -40.26 23.58
C GLN A 755 -14.30 -40.97 22.46
N LYS A 756 -14.24 -42.31 22.38
CA LYS A 756 -14.96 -43.09 21.38
C LYS A 756 -16.48 -43.20 21.63
N LYS A 757 -16.92 -43.01 22.88
CA LYS A 757 -18.34 -43.05 23.28
C LYS A 757 -19.07 -41.70 23.18
N GLN A 758 -18.36 -40.61 22.91
CA GLN A 758 -18.96 -39.29 22.70
C GLN A 758 -19.15 -38.95 21.21
N THR A 759 -18.45 -39.64 20.31
CA THR A 759 -18.64 -39.50 18.86
C THR A 759 -19.79 -40.35 18.29
N GLU A 760 -20.17 -41.47 18.94
CA GLU A 760 -21.32 -42.29 18.50
C GLU A 760 -22.71 -41.74 18.94
N HIS A 761 -22.77 -40.77 19.85
CA HIS A 761 -24.04 -40.16 20.28
C HIS A 761 -24.40 -38.83 19.59
N ALA A 762 -23.55 -38.36 18.67
CA ALA A 762 -23.79 -37.15 17.88
C ALA A 762 -24.30 -37.44 16.44
N GLU A 763 -24.24 -38.68 15.96
CA GLU A 763 -24.75 -39.08 14.63
C GLU A 763 -26.16 -39.68 14.66
N GLU A 764 -26.78 -39.87 15.84
CA GLU A 764 -28.15 -40.39 15.99
C GLU A 764 -29.15 -39.29 16.41
N LYS A 765 -29.03 -38.09 15.84
CA LYS A 765 -30.01 -36.99 16.02
C LYS A 765 -30.27 -36.09 14.80
N VAL A 766 -29.84 -36.51 13.60
CA VAL A 766 -30.05 -35.75 12.34
C VAL A 766 -30.90 -36.52 11.31
N ALA A 767 -31.51 -37.63 11.71
CA ALA A 767 -32.38 -38.43 10.82
C ALA A 767 -33.77 -38.62 11.42
N ASP A 768 -34.49 -37.53 11.73
CA ASP A 768 -35.95 -37.59 11.94
C ASP A 768 -36.58 -36.19 11.85
N ASP A 769 -36.55 -35.56 10.67
CA ASP A 769 -37.56 -34.55 10.32
C ASP A 769 -37.71 -34.37 8.80
N GLN A 770 -38.20 -35.42 8.13
CA GLN A 770 -38.81 -35.30 6.80
C GLN A 770 -40.10 -36.10 6.78
N GLY A 771 -41.25 -35.43 6.99
CA GLY A 771 -42.53 -36.13 6.96
C GLY A 771 -43.79 -35.31 7.23
N ALA A 772 -44.23 -34.56 6.20
CA ALA A 772 -45.63 -34.49 5.74
C ALA A 772 -46.52 -33.24 6.00
N LYS A 773 -47.25 -32.94 4.90
CA LYS A 773 -48.57 -32.26 4.73
C LYS A 773 -48.49 -30.78 4.30
N LYS A 774 -48.70 -30.40 3.03
CA LYS A 774 -49.79 -30.59 2.03
C LYS A 774 -50.98 -29.62 2.22
N ALA A 775 -51.04 -28.66 1.29
CA ALA A 775 -52.18 -27.98 0.65
C ALA A 775 -53.22 -27.21 1.49
N THR A 776 -53.33 -25.90 1.23
CA THR A 776 -54.59 -25.23 0.80
C THR A 776 -54.35 -23.77 0.36
N GLU A 777 -54.84 -23.44 -0.84
CA GLU A 777 -55.22 -22.10 -1.34
C GLU A 777 -56.69 -22.25 -1.83
N PRO A 778 -57.45 -21.20 -2.23
CA PRO A 778 -57.41 -19.76 -1.89
C PRO A 778 -58.83 -19.19 -1.59
N LYS A 779 -58.96 -17.92 -1.16
CA LYS A 779 -60.14 -17.08 -1.51
C LYS A 779 -59.96 -15.57 -1.29
N LYS A 780 -60.31 -14.82 -2.35
CA LYS A 780 -60.49 -13.36 -2.51
C LYS A 780 -61.37 -12.68 -1.45
N GLN A 781 -61.09 -11.40 -1.16
CA GLN A 781 -62.03 -10.27 -1.36
C GLN A 781 -61.34 -8.90 -1.21
N GLU A 782 -61.99 -7.89 -1.77
CA GLU A 782 -61.53 -6.62 -2.37
C GLU A 782 -61.72 -5.38 -1.42
N PRO A 783 -61.55 -4.11 -1.87
CA PRO A 783 -60.84 -3.05 -1.12
C PRO A 783 -61.74 -1.98 -0.48
N ILE A 784 -61.15 -1.11 0.36
CA ILE A 784 -61.82 0.11 0.87
C ILE A 784 -60.95 1.37 0.71
N LYS A 785 -61.66 2.41 0.26
CA LYS A 785 -61.36 3.81 -0.12
C LYS A 785 -60.53 4.69 0.85
N ALA A 786 -59.66 5.49 0.22
CA ALA A 786 -59.57 6.97 0.16
C ALA A 786 -60.00 7.86 1.35
N GLU A 787 -59.09 8.76 1.76
CA GLU A 787 -59.44 10.13 2.19
C GLU A 787 -58.28 11.13 1.98
N LYS A 788 -58.64 12.36 1.54
CA LYS A 788 -57.77 13.54 1.31
C LYS A 788 -57.72 14.43 2.57
N PRO A 789 -56.77 15.36 2.65
CA PRO A 789 -57.14 16.80 2.68
C PRO A 789 -56.25 17.63 1.73
N LYS A 790 -56.76 18.52 0.85
CA LYS A 790 -57.27 19.90 1.06
C LYS A 790 -56.34 20.80 1.89
N THR A 791 -55.61 21.67 1.19
CA THR A 791 -55.34 23.05 1.62
C THR A 791 -55.32 23.99 0.41
N GLU A 792 -55.99 25.13 0.62
CA GLU A 792 -56.31 26.20 -0.32
C GLU A 792 -55.15 27.15 -0.61
N ALA A 793 -55.38 27.95 -1.65
CA ALA A 793 -54.53 28.99 -2.20
C ALA A 793 -54.63 30.34 -1.46
N ALA A 794 -53.56 31.13 -1.56
CA ALA A 794 -53.53 32.60 -1.69
C ALA A 794 -52.07 32.96 -2.07
N VAL A 795 -51.73 33.39 -3.30
CA VAL A 795 -51.92 34.72 -3.91
C VAL A 795 -51.47 35.86 -2.99
N GLU A 796 -50.27 36.41 -3.22
CA GLU A 796 -50.13 37.85 -3.52
C GLU A 796 -48.78 38.19 -4.17
N LYS A 797 -48.85 39.17 -5.08
CA LYS A 797 -47.78 39.72 -5.90
C LYS A 797 -47.06 40.86 -5.14
N GLY A 798 -45.78 41.04 -5.43
CA GLY A 798 -45.25 42.40 -5.69
C GLY A 798 -43.97 42.79 -4.94
N PRO A 799 -43.14 43.68 -5.53
CA PRO A 799 -41.68 43.68 -5.34
C PRO A 799 -41.17 44.88 -4.54
N GLY A 800 -39.91 44.81 -4.09
CA GLY A 800 -39.19 46.02 -3.66
C GLY A 800 -37.90 45.75 -2.88
N TRP A 801 -36.80 46.22 -3.48
CA TRP A 801 -35.44 46.40 -2.97
C TRP A 801 -34.47 45.22 -3.06
#